data_AF-A0A4S2LWU8-F1
#
_entry.id   AF-A0A4S2LWU8-F1
#
_cell.length_a   1.000
_cell.length_b   1.000
_cell.length_c   1.000
_cell.angle_alpha   90.00
_cell.angle_beta   90.00
_cell.angle_gamma   90.00
#
_symmetry.space_group_name_H-M   'P 1'
#
loop_
_entity.id
_entity.type
_entity.pdbx_description
1 polymer ?
#
loop_
_entity_poly.entity_id
_entity_poly.type
_entity_poly.pdbx_seq_one_letter_code
_entity_poly.pdbx_strand_id
1 'polypeptide(L)'
;MQPTSDHLSSIQRSDVELRYYIDRPVLTQQDLYLLSEYQSEKPSLTRREQCRAVGRTIASFLLPRFLFHPEEYEDETKPNCKVRCGRFCKSFGTWLLTFLPFITILRKYQWKVWLLNDFIAGLTVGIMQVPQGMAYALLATLPPVYGLYTSFFPPMVYFFFGTSRHISVGTIAVVSLLTGDFLEKKVRSEMQNFVKNASGNDTLAMSQQIVEDSEWSTDIRVRCAPALALAVGLTQFFMGLLQLGSVTRYLSGPMVSGYTVGVACHVLTSQVATILGVQIHKPSGIFALPKTYYEVFKAFTTANLVTIGLSAACITILAIVKNWVNPHVVKKIKIPIPIDLIVVILATVTSHFLELNAKHSVKVVGSVPKGIPPPKGPDLSLVGDSISDIIVIAIVSYSVNISLTRIFSKRFDYEIDSNQELFAFGFTNSISSCFHAFPSAASLSRSAVQVAAGGKTEVTTVFSSILLLFVLFFIGPLFYSVPNCCLSAIIVVALKGMFIHALELKTLWKYSVWDFGTWIFTCVCTVLLDVTFGLLAGVAFSILTIILRTQCPNIRILGRADDTEFYRDVRRNDLAKESDTIKVVRYEGSIYYASAENFRQLVFQKSGMDPAKIFAKLQKVRAKLNKLAKQGEVEQTKFAPAVMDSIGGVRKSEEDKFNPPVEPVSPEPLHDPYQKLSNKLCALQNRCTLQHLILDCSCWNFIDFVGAEELQQLVNDYQKLGVTVSLCAMSDSLIQLLLRNEKLTAEVPLYPSIHDAMLKCQNQLVDKSEHQQNLQKFLVQNISNVGVPMPDCDDQTDSINEDEPGPNFQSGICR
;
A
#
# COMPACT_ATOMS: atom_id res chain seq x y z
N MET A 1 13.54 -50.18 8.07
CA MET A 1 12.47 -50.91 8.79
C MET A 1 11.32 -49.94 9.01
N GLN A 2 10.17 -50.16 8.37
CA GLN A 2 8.93 -49.43 8.68
C GLN A 2 8.37 -49.98 10.00
N PRO A 3 7.88 -49.15 10.93
CA PRO A 3 7.22 -49.64 12.12
C PRO A 3 5.75 -49.96 11.84
N THR A 4 5.30 -51.11 12.35
CA THR A 4 3.93 -51.64 12.34
C THR A 4 3.02 -50.89 13.31
N SER A 5 1.73 -50.84 12.99
CA SER A 5 0.71 -49.89 13.46
C SER A 5 0.16 -50.04 14.89
N ASP A 6 0.66 -50.95 15.73
CA ASP A 6 -0.14 -51.43 16.88
C ASP A 6 0.37 -51.03 18.28
N HIS A 7 1.22 -50.00 18.39
CA HIS A 7 1.70 -49.51 19.71
C HIS A 7 1.46 -48.02 20.01
N LEU A 8 0.57 -47.34 19.28
CA LEU A 8 0.37 -45.89 19.42
C LEU A 8 -0.70 -45.44 20.44
N SER A 9 -1.28 -46.34 21.25
CA SER A 9 -2.39 -45.99 22.14
C SER A 9 -2.05 -45.83 23.63
N SER A 10 -0.77 -45.83 24.04
CA SER A 10 -0.43 -45.72 25.48
C SER A 10 0.76 -44.82 25.83
N ILE A 11 1.20 -43.93 24.94
CA ILE A 11 2.19 -42.90 25.32
C ILE A 11 1.43 -41.70 25.88
N GLN A 12 1.35 -41.63 27.22
CA GLN A 12 1.08 -40.39 27.93
C GLN A 12 1.98 -39.29 27.33
N ARG A 13 1.40 -38.13 27.01
CA ARG A 13 2.14 -36.93 26.57
C ARG A 13 3.12 -36.49 27.66
N SER A 14 4.26 -37.16 27.79
CA SER A 14 5.48 -36.56 28.30
C SER A 14 5.94 -35.58 27.23
N ASP A 15 6.18 -34.33 27.60
CA ASP A 15 6.71 -33.29 26.74
C ASP A 15 8.00 -33.76 26.04
N VAL A 16 7.87 -34.28 24.82
CA VAL A 16 9.03 -34.64 23.99
C VAL A 16 9.60 -33.34 23.45
N GLU A 17 10.57 -32.78 24.16
CA GLU A 17 11.30 -31.60 23.73
C GLU A 17 12.26 -31.99 22.59
N LEU A 18 11.90 -31.60 21.36
CA LEU A 18 12.75 -31.83 20.19
C LEU A 18 13.98 -30.92 20.27
N ARG A 19 15.17 -31.53 20.40
CA ARG A 19 16.45 -30.81 20.40
C ARG A 19 16.87 -30.47 18.97
N TYR A 20 17.22 -29.21 18.72
CA TYR A 20 17.75 -28.74 17.45
C TYR A 20 19.26 -28.94 17.41
N TYR A 21 19.72 -29.96 16.68
CA TYR A 21 21.14 -30.26 16.47
C TYR A 21 21.48 -30.18 14.99
N ILE A 22 22.38 -29.28 14.63
CA ILE A 22 22.89 -29.13 13.26
C ILE A 22 24.41 -29.14 13.32
N ASP A 23 25.01 -30.06 12.58
CA ASP A 23 26.44 -30.14 12.36
C ASP A 23 26.70 -30.16 10.84
N ARG A 24 27.16 -29.02 10.31
CA ARG A 24 27.46 -28.82 8.89
C ARG A 24 28.60 -27.81 8.72
N PRO A 25 29.34 -27.85 7.60
CA PRO A 25 30.32 -26.82 7.29
C PRO A 25 29.64 -25.45 7.07
N VAL A 26 30.42 -24.40 7.32
CA VAL A 26 30.06 -23.02 6.97
C VAL A 26 30.06 -22.89 5.45
N LEU A 27 28.96 -22.39 4.89
CA LEU A 27 28.77 -22.25 3.43
C LEU A 27 28.60 -20.79 3.05
N THR A 28 29.19 -20.40 1.92
CA THR A 28 28.88 -19.14 1.22
C THR A 28 27.71 -19.36 0.25
N GLN A 29 27.14 -18.26 -0.26
CA GLN A 29 26.08 -18.36 -1.27
C GLN A 29 26.59 -19.02 -2.57
N GLN A 30 27.86 -18.81 -2.93
CA GLN A 30 28.48 -19.45 -4.09
C GLN A 30 28.61 -20.96 -3.91
N ASP A 31 29.00 -21.42 -2.72
CA ASP A 31 29.07 -22.86 -2.40
C ASP A 31 27.69 -23.53 -2.55
N LEU A 32 26.63 -22.81 -2.18
CA LEU A 32 25.24 -23.26 -2.33
C LEU A 32 24.82 -23.39 -3.79
N TYR A 33 25.17 -22.42 -4.65
CA TYR A 33 24.89 -22.52 -6.08
C TYR A 33 25.61 -23.71 -6.71
N LEU A 34 26.90 -23.89 -6.40
CA LEU A 34 27.69 -25.03 -6.87
C LEU A 34 27.10 -26.38 -6.39
N LEU A 35 26.65 -26.44 -5.13
CA LEU A 35 25.97 -27.62 -4.59
C LEU A 35 24.65 -27.92 -5.34
N SER A 36 23.89 -26.88 -5.68
CA SER A 36 22.61 -27.04 -6.41
C SER A 36 22.81 -27.53 -7.84
N GLU A 37 23.83 -27.02 -8.52
CA GLU A 37 24.20 -27.44 -9.88
C GLU A 37 24.69 -28.89 -9.87
N TYR A 38 25.55 -29.24 -8.91
CA TYR A 38 26.01 -30.62 -8.72
C TYR A 38 24.86 -31.60 -8.44
N GLN A 39 23.82 -31.16 -7.72
CA GLN A 39 22.61 -31.96 -7.50
C GLN A 39 21.81 -32.19 -8.79
N SER A 40 21.74 -31.19 -9.66
CA SER A 40 21.07 -31.32 -10.96
C SER A 40 21.80 -32.30 -11.88
N GLU A 41 23.13 -32.32 -11.85
CA GLU A 41 23.94 -33.24 -12.66
C GLU A 41 23.97 -34.68 -12.14
N LYS A 42 23.86 -34.87 -10.81
CA LYS A 42 23.99 -36.20 -10.17
C LYS A 42 22.91 -36.47 -9.12
N PRO A 43 21.67 -36.80 -9.56
CA PRO A 43 20.54 -37.03 -8.67
C PRO A 43 20.64 -38.32 -7.82
N SER A 44 21.61 -39.21 -8.11
CA SER A 44 21.73 -40.54 -7.47
C SER A 44 22.51 -40.55 -6.15
N LEU A 45 23.12 -39.44 -5.73
CA LEU A 45 23.95 -39.35 -4.52
C LEU A 45 23.14 -38.86 -3.30
N THR A 46 23.46 -39.34 -2.10
CA THR A 46 22.80 -38.84 -0.88
C THR A 46 23.34 -37.47 -0.48
N ARG A 47 22.48 -36.62 0.12
CA ARG A 47 22.79 -35.23 0.51
C ARG A 47 24.07 -35.11 1.36
N ARG A 48 24.37 -36.12 2.17
CA ARG A 48 25.54 -36.17 3.07
C ARG A 48 26.84 -36.53 2.34
N GLU A 49 26.77 -37.34 1.29
CA GLU A 49 27.91 -37.69 0.43
C GLU A 49 28.27 -36.54 -0.51
N GLN A 50 27.28 -35.78 -0.98
CA GLN A 50 27.46 -34.58 -1.81
C GLN A 50 28.19 -33.45 -1.08
N CYS A 51 27.78 -33.12 0.16
CA CYS A 51 28.47 -32.09 0.96
C CYS A 51 29.93 -32.45 1.26
N ARG A 52 30.23 -33.75 1.46
CA ARG A 52 31.61 -34.23 1.63
C ARG A 52 32.41 -34.18 0.33
N ALA A 53 31.78 -34.43 -0.82
CA ALA A 53 32.44 -34.33 -2.12
C ALA A 53 32.83 -32.88 -2.42
N VAL A 54 31.92 -31.92 -2.26
CA VAL A 54 32.21 -30.48 -2.48
C VAL A 54 33.25 -29.96 -1.49
N GLY A 55 33.16 -30.34 -0.20
CA GLY A 55 34.18 -29.99 0.80
C GLY A 55 35.57 -30.53 0.49
N ARG A 56 35.69 -31.68 -0.21
CA ARG A 56 36.98 -32.21 -0.69
C ARG A 56 37.46 -31.53 -1.97
N THR A 57 36.57 -31.14 -2.88
CA THR A 57 36.93 -30.45 -4.12
C THR A 57 37.46 -29.03 -3.84
N ILE A 58 36.86 -28.31 -2.89
CA ILE A 58 37.27 -26.95 -2.50
C ILE A 58 38.67 -26.94 -1.85
N ALA A 59 39.09 -28.02 -1.19
CA ALA A 59 40.44 -28.15 -0.63
C ALA A 59 41.55 -28.36 -1.70
N SER A 60 41.19 -28.57 -2.98
CA SER A 60 42.13 -28.93 -4.04
C SER A 60 42.28 -27.93 -5.19
N PHE A 61 41.52 -26.83 -5.20
CA PHE A 61 41.56 -25.84 -6.28
C PHE A 61 41.77 -24.40 -5.74
N LEU A 62 43.04 -23.99 -5.67
CA LEU A 62 43.44 -22.59 -5.78
C LEU A 62 43.50 -22.24 -7.27
N LEU A 63 42.42 -21.69 -7.83
CA LEU A 63 42.48 -20.99 -9.12
C LEU A 63 41.68 -19.67 -9.07
N PRO A 64 42.19 -18.59 -9.67
CA PRO A 64 41.59 -17.26 -9.60
C PRO A 64 40.38 -17.12 -10.54
N ARG A 65 39.39 -16.34 -10.09
CA ARG A 65 38.38 -15.63 -10.91
C ARG A 65 37.76 -16.45 -12.05
N PHE A 66 36.72 -17.21 -11.73
CA PHE A 66 35.64 -17.44 -12.70
C PHE A 66 34.49 -16.49 -12.40
N LEU A 67 34.35 -15.47 -13.25
CA LEU A 67 33.16 -14.63 -13.32
C LEU A 67 31.98 -15.52 -13.69
N PHE A 68 31.07 -15.72 -12.73
CA PHE A 68 29.76 -16.29 -12.98
C PHE A 68 28.99 -15.35 -13.93
N HIS A 69 28.78 -15.77 -15.16
CA HIS A 69 27.61 -15.36 -15.92
C HIS A 69 26.49 -16.33 -15.54
N PRO A 70 25.43 -15.90 -14.83
CA PRO A 70 24.28 -16.76 -14.66
C PRO A 70 23.66 -16.95 -16.05
N GLU A 71 23.73 -18.17 -16.58
CA GLU A 71 22.82 -18.58 -17.64
C GLU A 71 21.40 -18.33 -17.15
N GLU A 72 20.56 -17.81 -18.04
CA GLU A 72 19.18 -17.41 -17.74
C GLU A 72 18.45 -18.56 -17.05
N TYR A 73 18.27 -18.46 -15.73
CA TYR A 73 17.24 -19.22 -15.05
C TYR A 73 15.92 -18.73 -15.63
N GLU A 74 15.36 -19.50 -16.57
CA GLU A 74 14.02 -19.26 -17.08
C GLU A 74 13.07 -19.22 -15.86
N ASP A 75 12.58 -18.03 -15.55
CA ASP A 75 11.43 -17.85 -14.66
C ASP A 75 10.35 -18.88 -15.05
N GLU A 76 10.10 -19.87 -14.19
CA GLU A 76 8.93 -20.77 -14.34
C GLU A 76 7.60 -19.98 -14.32
N THR A 77 7.64 -18.67 -14.08
CA THR A 77 6.49 -17.76 -14.14
C THR A 77 6.29 -17.06 -15.48
N LYS A 78 7.20 -17.19 -16.47
CA LYS A 78 6.93 -16.72 -17.84
C LYS A 78 6.14 -17.79 -18.59
N PRO A 79 4.87 -17.53 -18.98
CA PRO A 79 4.13 -18.48 -19.79
C PRO A 79 4.85 -18.68 -21.13
N ASN A 80 5.37 -19.89 -21.30
CA ASN A 80 6.11 -20.36 -22.46
C ASN A 80 5.42 -19.93 -23.79
N CYS A 81 6.04 -19.02 -24.53
CA CYS A 81 5.41 -18.27 -25.64
C CYS A 81 5.09 -19.15 -26.86
N LYS A 82 5.63 -20.38 -26.94
CA LYS A 82 5.41 -21.34 -28.04
C LYS A 82 4.09 -22.13 -27.95
N VAL A 83 3.31 -22.04 -26.87
CA VAL A 83 2.02 -22.76 -26.72
C VAL A 83 0.80 -21.91 -27.14
N ARG A 84 1.01 -20.83 -27.91
CA ARG A 84 -0.01 -19.81 -28.17
C ARG A 84 -1.05 -20.20 -29.24
N CYS A 85 -0.71 -21.08 -30.18
CA CYS A 85 -1.58 -21.35 -31.34
C CYS A 85 -2.72 -22.35 -31.06
N GLY A 86 -2.48 -23.40 -30.25
CA GLY A 86 -3.52 -24.36 -29.85
C GLY A 86 -4.46 -23.89 -28.73
N ARG A 87 -4.10 -22.80 -28.02
CA ARG A 87 -4.93 -22.24 -26.94
C ARG A 87 -6.01 -21.30 -27.47
N PHE A 88 -5.88 -20.67 -28.64
CA PHE A 88 -6.81 -19.61 -29.07
C PHE A 88 -8.28 -20.07 -29.17
N CYS A 89 -8.55 -21.30 -29.64
CA CYS A 89 -9.91 -21.86 -29.69
C CYS A 89 -10.46 -22.31 -28.32
N LYS A 90 -9.61 -22.81 -27.40
CA LYS A 90 -9.99 -23.01 -25.98
C LYS A 90 -10.09 -21.67 -25.23
N SER A 91 -9.36 -20.66 -25.69
CA SER A 91 -9.21 -19.31 -25.12
C SER A 91 -10.43 -18.45 -25.38
N PHE A 92 -11.08 -18.56 -26.54
CA PHE A 92 -12.29 -17.78 -26.81
C PHE A 92 -13.46 -18.24 -25.92
N GLY A 93 -13.63 -19.55 -25.75
CA GLY A 93 -14.65 -20.10 -24.84
C GLY A 93 -14.42 -19.70 -23.38
N THR A 94 -13.18 -19.79 -22.89
CA THR A 94 -12.85 -19.31 -21.53
C THR A 94 -12.94 -17.79 -21.40
N TRP A 95 -12.52 -17.04 -22.42
CA TRP A 95 -12.63 -15.58 -22.44
C TRP A 95 -14.10 -15.13 -22.41
N LEU A 96 -14.96 -15.79 -23.18
CA LEU A 96 -16.40 -15.52 -23.18
C LEU A 96 -17.04 -15.84 -21.82
N LEU A 97 -16.62 -16.92 -21.15
CA LEU A 97 -17.09 -17.27 -19.81
C LEU A 97 -16.60 -16.29 -18.73
N THR A 98 -15.42 -15.70 -18.89
CA THR A 98 -14.93 -14.62 -18.02
C THR A 98 -15.64 -13.31 -18.29
N PHE A 99 -15.94 -13.00 -19.57
CA PHE A 99 -16.60 -11.77 -19.99
C PHE A 99 -18.11 -11.75 -19.69
N LEU A 100 -18.76 -12.92 -19.72
CA LEU A 100 -20.17 -13.14 -19.36
C LEU A 100 -20.30 -14.11 -18.17
N PRO A 101 -20.00 -13.65 -16.93
CA PRO A 101 -20.02 -14.50 -15.74
C PRO A 101 -21.36 -15.16 -15.47
N PHE A 102 -22.47 -14.56 -15.94
CA PHE A 102 -23.82 -15.08 -15.76
C PHE A 102 -23.98 -16.52 -16.28
N ILE A 103 -23.27 -16.89 -17.35
CA ILE A 103 -23.32 -18.24 -17.92
C ILE A 103 -22.76 -19.25 -16.92
N THR A 104 -21.68 -18.90 -16.24
CA THR A 104 -21.04 -19.72 -15.22
C THR A 104 -21.94 -19.87 -13.98
N ILE A 105 -22.61 -18.78 -13.58
CA ILE A 105 -23.57 -18.78 -12.47
C ILE A 105 -24.76 -19.67 -12.80
N LEU A 106 -25.36 -19.51 -13.98
CA LEU A 106 -26.56 -20.25 -14.41
C LEU A 106 -26.27 -21.75 -14.58
N ARG A 107 -25.08 -22.12 -15.07
CA ARG A 107 -24.65 -23.52 -15.19
C ARG A 107 -24.48 -24.21 -13.84
N LYS A 108 -24.02 -23.48 -12.82
CA LYS A 108 -23.85 -23.98 -11.44
C LYS A 108 -25.09 -23.75 -10.56
N TYR A 109 -26.20 -23.28 -11.14
CA TYR A 109 -27.38 -22.86 -10.39
C TYR A 109 -28.14 -24.04 -9.79
N GLN A 110 -28.34 -24.02 -8.46
CA GLN A 110 -29.09 -25.04 -7.76
C GLN A 110 -30.58 -24.69 -7.71
N TRP A 111 -31.31 -24.97 -8.81
CA TRP A 111 -32.72 -24.61 -8.99
C TRP A 111 -33.63 -24.95 -7.80
N LYS A 112 -33.44 -26.12 -7.16
CA LYS A 112 -34.30 -26.55 -6.05
C LYS A 112 -34.10 -25.75 -4.76
N VAL A 113 -32.93 -25.16 -4.55
CA VAL A 113 -32.55 -24.52 -3.28
C VAL A 113 -32.45 -23.01 -3.43
N TRP A 114 -31.89 -22.52 -4.53
CA TRP A 114 -31.59 -21.10 -4.71
C TRP A 114 -32.76 -20.33 -5.30
N LEU A 115 -33.60 -20.95 -6.14
CA LEU A 115 -34.68 -20.25 -6.84
C LEU A 115 -35.65 -19.53 -5.90
N LEU A 116 -36.12 -20.22 -4.86
CA LEU A 116 -37.05 -19.64 -3.89
C LEU A 116 -36.41 -18.50 -3.09
N ASN A 117 -35.15 -18.68 -2.68
CA ASN A 117 -34.42 -17.67 -1.92
C ASN A 117 -34.12 -16.44 -2.78
N ASP A 118 -33.70 -16.64 -4.03
CA ASP A 118 -33.42 -15.54 -4.96
C ASP A 118 -34.70 -14.82 -5.39
N PHE A 119 -35.83 -15.53 -5.51
CA PHE A 119 -37.14 -14.95 -5.76
C PHE A 119 -37.60 -14.05 -4.60
N ILE A 120 -37.57 -14.57 -3.37
CA ILE A 120 -37.96 -13.81 -2.17
C ILE A 120 -37.04 -12.60 -1.97
N ALA A 121 -35.72 -12.80 -2.11
CA ALA A 121 -34.75 -11.71 -2.00
C ALA A 121 -34.93 -10.67 -3.11
N GLY A 122 -35.15 -11.09 -4.36
CA GLY A 122 -35.41 -10.21 -5.49
C GLY A 122 -36.67 -9.38 -5.34
N LEU A 123 -37.78 -9.98 -4.88
CA LEU A 123 -39.00 -9.24 -4.56
C LEU A 123 -38.77 -8.23 -3.42
N THR A 124 -38.08 -8.64 -2.36
CA THR A 124 -37.76 -7.77 -1.21
C THR A 124 -36.93 -6.57 -1.64
N VAL A 125 -35.89 -6.80 -2.44
CA VAL A 125 -35.03 -5.73 -2.99
C VAL A 125 -35.80 -4.83 -3.94
N GLY A 126 -36.59 -5.39 -4.85
CA GLY A 126 -37.41 -4.61 -5.79
C GLY A 126 -38.41 -3.71 -5.07
N ILE A 127 -39.07 -4.20 -4.01
CA ILE A 127 -39.96 -3.40 -3.17
C ILE A 127 -39.23 -2.22 -2.52
N MET A 128 -38.03 -2.43 -1.99
CA MET A 128 -37.22 -1.35 -1.41
C MET A 128 -36.76 -0.34 -2.47
N GLN A 129 -36.55 -0.81 -3.69
CA GLN A 129 -35.96 -0.01 -4.74
C GLN A 129 -36.94 0.99 -5.36
N VAL A 130 -38.25 0.72 -5.30
CA VAL A 130 -39.30 1.67 -5.73
C VAL A 130 -39.18 3.02 -5.00
N PRO A 131 -39.35 3.10 -3.66
CA PRO A 131 -39.29 4.37 -2.95
C PRO A 131 -37.88 4.96 -2.93
N GLN A 132 -36.84 4.14 -2.80
CA GLN A 132 -35.45 4.63 -2.78
C GLN A 132 -35.03 5.19 -4.13
N GLY A 133 -35.39 4.54 -5.24
CA GLY A 133 -35.12 5.02 -6.59
C GLY A 133 -35.73 6.39 -6.85
N MET A 134 -37.02 6.56 -6.51
CA MET A 134 -37.71 7.85 -6.60
C MET A 134 -37.04 8.93 -5.75
N ALA A 135 -36.68 8.61 -4.51
CA ALA A 135 -36.02 9.55 -3.60
C ALA A 135 -34.65 10.00 -4.13
N TYR A 136 -33.87 9.07 -4.68
CA TYR A 136 -32.55 9.37 -5.23
C TYR A 136 -32.61 10.12 -6.57
N ALA A 137 -33.63 9.92 -7.39
CA ALA A 137 -33.85 10.79 -8.55
C ALA A 137 -34.11 12.25 -8.15
N LEU A 138 -34.92 12.48 -7.11
CA LEU A 138 -35.11 13.83 -6.56
C LEU A 138 -33.81 14.43 -6.03
N LEU A 139 -32.95 13.62 -5.41
CA LEU A 139 -31.62 14.05 -4.98
C LEU A 139 -30.74 14.43 -6.19
N ALA A 140 -30.86 13.72 -7.30
CA ALA A 140 -30.23 14.05 -8.58
C ALA A 140 -30.93 15.19 -9.34
N THR A 141 -31.91 15.88 -8.74
CA THR A 141 -32.71 16.95 -9.36
C THR A 141 -33.52 16.51 -10.60
N LEU A 142 -33.83 15.22 -10.69
CA LEU A 142 -34.60 14.62 -11.78
C LEU A 142 -36.02 14.24 -11.32
N PRO A 143 -36.98 14.15 -12.24
CA PRO A 143 -38.29 13.61 -11.93
C PRO A 143 -38.18 12.17 -11.38
N PRO A 144 -39.01 11.76 -10.39
CA PRO A 144 -38.90 10.47 -9.72
C PRO A 144 -38.89 9.23 -10.62
N VAL A 145 -39.53 9.32 -11.80
CA VAL A 145 -39.58 8.23 -12.77
C VAL A 145 -38.19 7.82 -13.29
N TYR A 146 -37.25 8.76 -13.41
CA TYR A 146 -35.87 8.46 -13.82
C TYR A 146 -35.15 7.58 -12.81
N GLY A 147 -35.57 7.65 -11.55
CA GLY A 147 -35.11 6.78 -10.47
C GLY A 147 -35.62 5.35 -10.61
N LEU A 148 -36.84 5.18 -11.12
CA LEU A 148 -37.40 3.86 -11.45
C LEU A 148 -36.72 3.26 -12.69
N TYR A 149 -36.43 4.06 -13.72
CA TYR A 149 -35.67 3.60 -14.89
C TYR A 149 -34.26 3.16 -14.52
N THR A 150 -33.54 3.98 -13.75
CA THR A 150 -32.19 3.68 -13.23
C THR A 150 -32.20 2.54 -12.21
N SER A 151 -33.36 2.19 -11.69
CA SER A 151 -33.53 1.03 -10.82
C SER A 151 -33.85 -0.25 -11.57
N PHE A 152 -34.32 -0.15 -12.81
CA PHE A 152 -34.71 -1.29 -13.65
C PHE A 152 -33.60 -1.69 -14.62
N PHE A 153 -33.12 -0.77 -15.45
CA PHE A 153 -32.17 -1.08 -16.52
C PHE A 153 -30.78 -1.48 -16.00
N PRO A 154 -30.13 -0.72 -15.09
CA PRO A 154 -28.82 -1.08 -14.59
C PRO A 154 -28.70 -2.47 -13.96
N PRO A 155 -29.56 -2.91 -13.01
CA PRO A 155 -29.46 -4.27 -12.48
C PRO A 155 -29.70 -5.35 -13.55
N MET A 156 -30.59 -5.11 -14.53
CA MET A 156 -30.80 -6.04 -15.65
C MET A 156 -29.55 -6.17 -16.53
N VAL A 157 -28.84 -5.07 -16.80
CA VAL A 157 -27.58 -5.14 -17.57
C VAL A 157 -26.47 -5.76 -16.74
N TYR A 158 -26.37 -5.40 -15.45
CA TYR A 158 -25.36 -5.94 -14.54
C TYR A 158 -25.45 -7.45 -14.40
N PHE A 159 -26.66 -8.03 -14.42
CA PHE A 159 -26.87 -9.48 -14.40
C PHE A 159 -26.01 -10.23 -15.44
N PHE A 160 -25.79 -9.65 -16.63
CA PHE A 160 -25.01 -10.30 -17.70
C PHE A 160 -23.50 -10.20 -17.50
N PHE A 161 -22.99 -9.08 -17.01
CA PHE A 161 -21.55 -8.78 -17.01
C PHE A 161 -20.90 -8.83 -15.62
N GLY A 162 -21.70 -8.71 -14.55
CA GLY A 162 -21.25 -8.65 -13.16
C GLY A 162 -20.68 -9.98 -12.66
N THR A 163 -19.64 -9.90 -11.83
CA THR A 163 -18.98 -11.06 -11.20
C THR A 163 -19.44 -11.29 -9.76
N SER A 164 -19.91 -10.24 -9.10
CA SER A 164 -20.48 -10.36 -7.76
C SER A 164 -21.75 -11.21 -7.77
N ARG A 165 -22.14 -11.76 -6.60
CA ARG A 165 -23.36 -12.58 -6.44
C ARG A 165 -24.43 -11.95 -5.56
N HIS A 166 -24.08 -10.89 -4.83
CA HIS A 166 -24.87 -10.38 -3.72
C HIS A 166 -25.09 -8.88 -3.77
N ILE A 167 -24.52 -8.18 -4.75
CA ILE A 167 -24.65 -6.71 -4.78
C ILE A 167 -25.92 -6.31 -5.49
N SER A 168 -26.57 -5.27 -4.99
CA SER A 168 -27.76 -4.70 -5.61
C SER A 168 -27.39 -3.39 -6.31
N VAL A 169 -27.34 -3.44 -7.64
CA VAL A 169 -27.04 -2.29 -8.52
C VAL A 169 -28.28 -1.42 -8.74
N GLY A 170 -28.10 -0.12 -8.86
CA GLY A 170 -29.15 0.83 -9.19
C GLY A 170 -28.81 2.25 -8.72
N THR A 171 -29.80 2.96 -8.20
CA THR A 171 -29.61 4.30 -7.64
C THR A 171 -28.94 4.26 -6.26
N ILE A 172 -28.02 5.19 -5.99
CA ILE A 172 -27.44 5.43 -4.67
C ILE A 172 -27.28 6.93 -4.41
N ALA A 173 -27.35 7.31 -3.13
CA ALA A 173 -27.24 8.69 -2.68
C ALA A 173 -26.02 9.44 -3.23
N VAL A 174 -24.81 8.83 -3.15
CA VAL A 174 -23.55 9.48 -3.55
C VAL A 174 -23.55 9.87 -5.02
N VAL A 175 -23.85 8.91 -5.89
CA VAL A 175 -23.85 9.12 -7.35
C VAL A 175 -25.00 10.05 -7.76
N SER A 176 -26.13 9.98 -7.07
CA SER A 176 -27.27 10.88 -7.32
C SER A 176 -26.95 12.32 -6.95
N LEU A 177 -26.27 12.55 -5.82
CA LEU A 177 -25.83 13.88 -5.41
C LEU A 177 -24.85 14.48 -6.44
N LEU A 178 -23.82 13.72 -6.83
CA LEU A 178 -22.86 14.16 -7.85
C LEU A 178 -23.52 14.43 -9.21
N THR A 179 -24.51 13.60 -9.58
CA THR A 179 -25.32 13.82 -10.78
C THR A 179 -26.13 15.13 -10.65
N GLY A 180 -26.75 15.37 -9.50
CA GLY A 180 -27.48 16.61 -9.22
C GLY A 180 -26.59 17.84 -9.33
N ASP A 181 -25.41 17.82 -8.71
CA ASP A 181 -24.44 18.92 -8.77
C ASP A 181 -23.98 19.20 -10.20
N PHE A 182 -23.70 18.14 -10.97
CA PHE A 182 -23.36 18.27 -12.39
C PHE A 182 -24.49 18.93 -13.19
N LEU A 183 -25.73 18.45 -13.01
CA LEU A 183 -26.88 18.95 -13.73
C LEU A 183 -27.20 20.40 -13.35
N GLU A 184 -27.08 20.78 -12.08
CA GLU A 184 -27.25 22.16 -11.62
C GLU A 184 -26.20 23.09 -12.24
N LYS A 185 -24.92 22.68 -12.30
CA LYS A 185 -23.88 23.43 -13.01
C LYS A 185 -24.21 23.61 -14.48
N LYS A 186 -24.64 22.54 -15.17
CA LYS A 186 -24.94 22.59 -16.60
C LYS A 186 -26.14 23.51 -16.90
N VAL A 187 -27.23 23.39 -16.13
CA VAL A 187 -28.40 24.29 -16.26
C VAL A 187 -27.98 25.74 -16.05
N ARG A 188 -27.15 26.04 -15.05
CA ARG A 188 -26.64 27.41 -14.81
C ARG A 188 -25.79 27.92 -15.98
N SER A 189 -24.94 27.08 -16.55
CA SER A 189 -24.12 27.42 -17.72
C SER A 189 -24.98 27.71 -18.96
N GLU A 190 -25.95 26.85 -19.26
CA GLU A 190 -26.86 27.04 -20.40
C GLU A 190 -27.72 28.29 -20.22
N MET A 191 -28.20 28.56 -18.99
CA MET A 191 -28.92 29.77 -18.67
C MET A 191 -28.10 31.03 -18.97
N GLN A 192 -26.83 31.05 -18.54
CA GLN A 192 -25.94 32.17 -18.80
C GLN A 192 -25.70 32.38 -20.30
N ASN A 193 -25.57 31.30 -21.07
CA ASN A 193 -25.41 31.36 -22.51
C ASN A 193 -26.68 31.90 -23.20
N PHE A 194 -27.85 31.42 -22.77
CA PHE A 194 -29.13 31.92 -23.26
C PHE A 194 -29.30 33.42 -22.98
N VAL A 195 -29.03 33.87 -21.75
CA VAL A 195 -29.12 35.29 -21.36
C VAL A 195 -28.13 36.16 -22.15
N LYS A 196 -26.89 35.70 -22.36
CA LYS A 196 -25.90 36.43 -23.17
C LYS A 196 -26.37 36.60 -24.62
N ASN A 197 -27.01 35.59 -25.18
CA ASN A 197 -27.50 35.62 -26.56
C ASN A 197 -28.80 36.44 -26.72
N ALA A 198 -29.60 36.59 -25.66
CA ALA A 198 -30.86 37.33 -25.66
C ALA A 198 -30.73 38.86 -25.54
N SER A 199 -29.58 39.43 -25.91
CA SER A 199 -29.20 40.86 -25.83
C SER A 199 -30.35 41.87 -26.00
N GLY A 200 -30.99 42.23 -24.90
CA GLY A 200 -31.98 43.31 -24.74
C GLY A 200 -31.99 43.76 -23.28
N ASN A 201 -31.73 45.06 -23.05
CA ASN A 201 -31.18 45.59 -21.79
C ASN A 201 -32.07 45.57 -20.52
N ASP A 202 -33.28 45.03 -20.51
CA ASP A 202 -34.24 45.28 -19.40
C ASP A 202 -34.79 44.04 -18.66
N THR A 203 -34.25 42.83 -18.83
CA THR A 203 -34.78 41.62 -18.14
C THR A 203 -33.80 40.91 -17.20
N LEU A 204 -32.70 41.57 -16.79
CA LEU A 204 -31.59 40.93 -16.08
C LEU A 204 -31.92 40.46 -14.66
N ALA A 205 -32.88 41.09 -13.97
CA ALA A 205 -33.17 40.79 -12.56
C ALA A 205 -34.40 39.89 -12.36
N MET A 206 -35.32 39.80 -13.32
CA MET A 206 -36.60 39.08 -13.16
C MET A 206 -36.60 37.66 -13.74
N SER A 207 -35.58 37.29 -14.53
CA SER A 207 -35.49 36.01 -15.23
C SER A 207 -34.76 34.90 -14.46
N GLN A 208 -34.00 35.22 -13.41
CA GLN A 208 -33.11 34.25 -12.76
C GLN A 208 -33.83 33.30 -11.78
N GLN A 209 -34.89 33.76 -11.10
CA GLN A 209 -35.67 32.93 -10.16
C GLN A 209 -36.83 32.16 -10.82
N ILE A 210 -37.45 32.71 -11.88
CA ILE A 210 -38.65 32.11 -12.49
C ILE A 210 -38.28 30.89 -13.37
N VAL A 211 -37.04 30.82 -13.87
CA VAL A 211 -36.65 29.79 -14.84
C VAL A 211 -36.02 28.55 -14.17
N GLU A 212 -35.52 28.63 -12.93
CA GLU A 212 -34.89 27.47 -12.25
C GLU A 212 -35.89 26.30 -12.01
N ASP A 213 -37.16 26.59 -11.74
CA ASP A 213 -38.25 25.61 -11.57
C ASP A 213 -39.15 25.45 -12.82
N SER A 214 -38.73 26.00 -13.97
CA SER A 214 -39.51 25.93 -15.21
C SER A 214 -39.39 24.59 -15.94
N GLU A 215 -40.36 24.26 -16.80
CA GLU A 215 -40.31 23.07 -17.66
C GLU A 215 -39.03 23.00 -18.51
N TRP A 216 -38.46 24.16 -18.88
CA TRP A 216 -37.21 24.26 -19.63
C TRP A 216 -36.00 23.69 -18.87
N SER A 217 -35.86 24.02 -17.58
CA SER A 217 -34.73 23.52 -16.78
C SER A 217 -34.82 22.01 -16.60
N THR A 218 -36.05 21.49 -16.47
CA THR A 218 -36.30 20.05 -16.33
C THR A 218 -35.98 19.30 -17.62
N ASP A 219 -36.32 19.83 -18.80
CA ASP A 219 -35.99 19.21 -20.09
C ASP A 219 -34.46 19.08 -20.28
N ILE A 220 -33.69 20.12 -19.92
CA ILE A 220 -32.22 20.06 -19.99
C ILE A 220 -31.67 18.99 -19.06
N ARG A 221 -32.15 18.92 -17.80
CA ARG A 221 -31.69 17.91 -16.83
C ARG A 221 -31.94 16.50 -17.35
N VAL A 222 -33.14 16.28 -17.90
CA VAL A 222 -33.57 15.00 -18.47
C VAL A 222 -32.74 14.58 -19.68
N ARG A 223 -32.30 15.51 -20.52
CA ARG A 223 -31.43 15.22 -21.68
C ARG A 223 -29.97 14.99 -21.28
N CYS A 224 -29.48 15.75 -20.30
CA CYS A 224 -28.09 15.68 -19.86
C CYS A 224 -27.80 14.45 -19.00
N ALA A 225 -28.76 13.99 -18.17
CA ALA A 225 -28.50 12.90 -17.24
C ALA A 225 -28.15 11.54 -17.92
N PRO A 226 -28.83 11.13 -19.00
CA PRO A 226 -28.43 9.94 -19.76
C PRO A 226 -27.12 10.16 -20.53
N ALA A 227 -26.87 11.36 -21.04
CA ALA A 227 -25.60 11.69 -21.70
C ALA A 227 -24.41 11.56 -20.72
N LEU A 228 -24.60 12.01 -19.48
CA LEU A 228 -23.65 11.82 -18.39
C LEU A 228 -23.45 10.33 -18.09
N ALA A 229 -24.52 9.54 -18.01
CA ALA A 229 -24.43 8.09 -17.79
C ALA A 229 -23.63 7.38 -18.89
N LEU A 230 -23.84 7.78 -20.16
CA LEU A 230 -23.09 7.24 -21.28
C LEU A 230 -21.61 7.60 -21.19
N ALA A 231 -21.29 8.87 -20.93
CA ALA A 231 -19.90 9.34 -20.79
C ALA A 231 -19.18 8.68 -19.61
N VAL A 232 -19.86 8.52 -18.47
CA VAL A 232 -19.35 7.79 -17.30
C VAL A 232 -19.10 6.32 -17.63
N GLY A 233 -20.04 5.65 -18.30
CA GLY A 233 -19.90 4.25 -18.70
C GLY A 233 -18.77 4.03 -19.71
N LEU A 234 -18.63 4.92 -20.70
CA LEU A 234 -17.52 4.89 -21.65
C LEU A 234 -16.18 5.12 -20.95
N THR A 235 -16.11 6.07 -20.01
CA THR A 235 -14.90 6.32 -19.21
C THR A 235 -14.52 5.08 -18.40
N GLN A 236 -15.48 4.44 -17.73
CA GLN A 236 -15.27 3.17 -17.00
C GLN A 236 -14.80 2.05 -17.93
N PHE A 237 -15.39 1.93 -19.12
CA PHE A 237 -14.97 0.98 -20.15
C PHE A 237 -13.51 1.23 -20.59
N PHE A 238 -13.13 2.49 -20.89
CA PHE A 238 -11.75 2.85 -21.24
C PHE A 238 -10.78 2.59 -20.08
N MET A 239 -11.17 2.89 -18.85
CA MET A 239 -10.37 2.55 -17.67
C MET A 239 -10.16 1.03 -17.55
N GLY A 240 -11.15 0.21 -17.93
CA GLY A 240 -11.04 -1.25 -18.01
C GLY A 240 -10.06 -1.72 -19.08
N LEU A 241 -10.05 -1.07 -20.25
CA LEU A 241 -9.07 -1.36 -21.32
C LEU A 241 -7.64 -1.08 -20.87
N LEU A 242 -7.44 -0.01 -20.10
CA LEU A 242 -6.17 0.36 -19.49
C LEU A 242 -5.80 -0.48 -18.25
N GLN A 243 -6.62 -1.49 -17.89
CA GLN A 243 -6.45 -2.32 -16.71
C GLN A 243 -6.37 -1.54 -15.38
N LEU A 244 -7.01 -0.36 -15.33
CA LEU A 244 -7.03 0.49 -14.14
C LEU A 244 -7.89 -0.10 -13.01
N GLY A 245 -8.52 -1.25 -13.22
CA GLY A 245 -9.09 -2.05 -12.13
C GLY A 245 -8.09 -2.32 -11.01
N SER A 246 -6.80 -2.45 -11.34
CA SER A 246 -5.68 -2.58 -10.38
C SER A 246 -5.54 -1.37 -9.46
N VAL A 247 -5.78 -0.14 -9.96
CA VAL A 247 -5.58 1.11 -9.21
C VAL A 247 -6.51 1.19 -7.98
N THR A 248 -7.64 0.49 -8.01
CA THR A 248 -8.53 0.39 -6.83
C THR A 248 -7.90 -0.34 -5.64
N ARG A 249 -6.74 -0.98 -5.79
CA ARG A 249 -5.98 -1.53 -4.66
C ARG A 249 -5.40 -0.43 -3.76
N TYR A 250 -5.23 0.79 -4.29
CA TYR A 250 -4.73 1.93 -3.53
C TYR A 250 -5.83 2.66 -2.72
N LEU A 251 -7.10 2.29 -2.90
CA LEU A 251 -8.22 2.79 -2.08
C LEU A 251 -8.24 2.04 -0.74
N SER A 252 -7.58 2.62 0.27
CA SER A 252 -7.52 2.02 1.60
C SER A 252 -8.89 1.97 2.27
N GLY A 253 -9.16 0.93 3.06
CA GLY A 253 -10.40 0.80 3.83
C GLY A 253 -10.72 2.03 4.70
N PRO A 254 -9.76 2.56 5.49
CA PRO A 254 -9.95 3.77 6.29
C PRO A 254 -10.31 5.01 5.46
N MET A 255 -9.69 5.18 4.29
CA MET A 255 -10.01 6.28 3.38
C MET A 255 -11.45 6.18 2.86
N VAL A 256 -11.86 5.00 2.37
CA VAL A 256 -13.23 4.78 1.86
C VAL A 256 -14.27 4.97 2.97
N SER A 257 -13.97 4.51 4.18
CA SER A 257 -14.81 4.68 5.38
C SER A 257 -15.00 6.17 5.72
N GLY A 258 -13.91 6.95 5.79
CA GLY A 258 -13.96 8.39 6.06
C GLY A 258 -14.66 9.19 4.96
N TYR A 259 -14.42 8.83 3.69
CA TYR A 259 -15.13 9.38 2.54
C TYR A 259 -16.63 9.13 2.62
N THR A 260 -17.04 7.89 2.93
CA THR A 260 -18.45 7.49 3.03
C THR A 260 -19.20 8.31 4.09
N VAL A 261 -18.59 8.55 5.25
CA VAL A 261 -19.17 9.41 6.30
C VAL A 261 -19.27 10.87 5.84
N GLY A 262 -18.23 11.39 5.19
CA GLY A 262 -18.25 12.75 4.65
C GLY A 262 -19.34 12.96 3.60
N VAL A 263 -19.56 11.99 2.72
CA VAL A 263 -20.66 12.03 1.74
C VAL A 263 -22.03 11.93 2.43
N ALA A 264 -22.16 11.09 3.47
CA ALA A 264 -23.39 11.00 4.24
C ALA A 264 -23.80 12.34 4.85
N CYS A 265 -22.85 13.17 5.29
CA CYS A 265 -23.11 14.53 5.76
C CYS A 265 -23.70 15.42 4.66
N HIS A 266 -23.15 15.39 3.45
CA HIS A 266 -23.67 16.14 2.30
C HIS A 266 -25.08 15.69 1.92
N VAL A 267 -25.30 14.38 1.78
CA VAL A 267 -26.63 13.83 1.47
C VAL A 267 -27.64 14.24 2.54
N LEU A 268 -27.30 14.15 3.83
CA LEU A 268 -28.15 14.58 4.92
C LEU A 268 -28.52 16.06 4.79
N THR A 269 -27.52 16.90 4.51
CA THR A 269 -27.68 18.35 4.35
C THR A 269 -28.66 18.67 3.21
N SER A 270 -28.54 17.97 2.07
CA SER A 270 -29.47 18.12 0.93
C SER A 270 -30.91 17.71 1.24
N GLN A 271 -31.15 16.87 2.26
CA GLN A 271 -32.50 16.49 2.69
C GLN A 271 -33.16 17.47 3.66
N VAL A 272 -32.36 18.29 4.38
CA VAL A 272 -32.88 19.17 5.46
C VAL A 272 -33.94 20.14 4.92
N ALA A 273 -33.70 20.75 3.76
CA ALA A 273 -34.64 21.70 3.15
C ALA A 273 -36.00 21.06 2.83
N THR A 274 -36.01 19.85 2.27
CA THR A 274 -37.24 19.12 1.93
C THR A 274 -37.98 18.64 3.18
N ILE A 275 -37.27 18.28 4.25
CA ILE A 275 -37.85 17.89 5.55
C ILE A 275 -38.55 19.09 6.21
N LEU A 276 -37.93 20.27 6.16
CA LEU A 276 -38.51 21.51 6.66
C LEU A 276 -39.60 22.08 5.73
N GLY A 277 -39.66 21.62 4.48
CA GLY A 277 -40.59 22.13 3.47
C GLY A 277 -40.25 23.53 2.96
N VAL A 278 -38.99 23.94 3.08
CA VAL A 278 -38.51 25.27 2.64
C VAL A 278 -37.91 25.19 1.23
N GLN A 279 -38.03 26.29 0.47
CA GLN A 279 -37.31 26.44 -0.79
C GLN A 279 -36.01 27.21 -0.52
N ILE A 280 -34.87 26.61 -0.85
CA ILE A 280 -33.56 27.24 -0.74
C ILE A 280 -32.84 27.15 -2.07
N HIS A 281 -32.04 28.16 -2.37
CA HIS A 281 -31.05 28.05 -3.43
C HIS A 281 -29.91 27.17 -2.89
N LYS A 282 -29.53 26.11 -3.63
CA LYS A 282 -28.49 25.19 -3.18
C LYS A 282 -27.11 25.71 -3.60
N PRO A 283 -26.27 26.18 -2.67
CA PRO A 283 -24.93 26.61 -3.01
C PRO A 283 -24.06 25.39 -3.31
N SER A 284 -23.41 25.37 -4.47
CA SER A 284 -22.46 24.33 -4.88
C SER A 284 -21.00 24.76 -4.67
N GLY A 285 -20.08 23.80 -4.58
CA GLY A 285 -18.64 24.02 -4.52
C GLY A 285 -18.04 24.04 -3.11
N ILE A 286 -16.87 24.66 -2.95
CA ILE A 286 -16.13 24.65 -1.69
C ILE A 286 -16.94 25.36 -0.59
N PHE A 287 -17.01 24.73 0.58
CA PHE A 287 -17.87 25.09 1.71
C PHE A 287 -19.38 25.10 1.38
N ALA A 288 -19.84 24.30 0.42
CA ALA A 288 -21.27 24.14 0.10
C ALA A 288 -22.11 23.79 1.34
N LEU A 289 -21.62 22.89 2.20
CA LEU A 289 -22.37 22.43 3.37
C LEU A 289 -22.63 23.57 4.38
N PRO A 290 -21.61 24.31 4.90
CA PRO A 290 -21.86 25.47 5.75
C PRO A 290 -22.77 26.53 5.11
N LYS A 291 -22.57 26.82 3.81
CA LYS A 291 -23.40 27.79 3.07
C LYS A 291 -24.87 27.34 2.98
N THR A 292 -25.10 26.04 2.77
CA THR A 292 -26.46 25.48 2.72
C THR A 292 -27.15 25.62 4.07
N TYR A 293 -26.46 25.33 5.18
CA TYR A 293 -27.03 25.55 6.50
C TYR A 293 -27.33 27.01 6.79
N TYR A 294 -26.48 27.94 6.35
CA TYR A 294 -26.76 29.38 6.44
C TYR A 294 -28.07 29.76 5.73
N GLU A 295 -28.27 29.30 4.49
CA GLU A 295 -29.53 29.54 3.74
C GLU A 295 -30.74 28.85 4.41
N VAL A 296 -30.57 27.65 4.97
CA VAL A 296 -31.63 26.96 5.73
C VAL A 296 -32.04 27.76 6.96
N PHE A 297 -31.08 28.29 7.73
CA PHE A 297 -31.39 29.11 8.92
C PHE A 297 -32.09 30.41 8.53
N LYS A 298 -31.70 31.02 7.40
CA LYS A 298 -32.36 32.21 6.85
C LYS A 298 -33.80 31.92 6.41
N ALA A 299 -34.05 30.75 5.82
CA ALA A 299 -35.37 30.32 5.37
C ALA A 299 -36.22 29.63 6.45
N PHE A 300 -35.70 29.46 7.68
CA PHE A 300 -36.38 28.66 8.71
C PHE A 300 -37.77 29.20 9.08
N THR A 301 -37.97 30.52 9.01
CA THR A 301 -39.26 31.17 9.32
C THR A 301 -40.34 30.87 8.29
N THR A 302 -40.00 30.42 7.08
CA THR A 302 -40.95 30.04 6.03
C THR A 302 -41.24 28.54 6.01
N ALA A 303 -40.77 27.80 7.02
CA ALA A 303 -40.93 26.35 7.09
C ALA A 303 -42.39 25.93 7.25
N ASN A 304 -42.75 24.83 6.59
CA ASN A 304 -44.10 24.28 6.60
C ASN A 304 -44.24 23.27 7.74
N LEU A 305 -45.02 23.62 8.77
CA LEU A 305 -45.22 22.77 9.94
C LEU A 305 -45.82 21.41 9.61
N VAL A 306 -46.70 21.31 8.61
CA VAL A 306 -47.32 20.04 8.20
C VAL A 306 -46.27 19.11 7.60
N THR A 307 -45.36 19.66 6.78
CA THR A 307 -44.24 18.91 6.21
C THR A 307 -43.27 18.40 7.29
N ILE A 308 -43.00 19.23 8.29
CA ILE A 308 -42.16 18.85 9.45
C ILE A 308 -42.83 17.73 10.26
N GLY A 309 -44.11 17.89 10.59
CA GLY A 309 -44.86 16.87 11.34
C GLY A 309 -44.92 15.54 10.60
N LEU A 310 -45.20 15.57 9.29
CA LEU A 310 -45.27 14.38 8.45
C LEU A 310 -43.90 13.69 8.31
N SER A 311 -42.83 14.45 8.08
CA SER A 311 -41.47 13.89 7.98
C SER A 311 -40.98 13.33 9.31
N ALA A 312 -41.24 14.00 10.43
CA ALA A 312 -40.93 13.49 11.77
C ALA A 312 -41.67 12.18 12.08
N ALA A 313 -42.96 12.09 11.71
CA ALA A 313 -43.73 10.85 11.83
C ALA A 313 -43.13 9.73 10.98
N CYS A 314 -42.81 10.00 9.71
CA CYS A 314 -42.19 9.03 8.80
C CYS A 314 -40.83 8.54 9.34
N ILE A 315 -39.94 9.45 9.76
CA ILE A 315 -38.62 9.11 10.33
C ILE A 315 -38.80 8.24 11.58
N THR A 316 -39.72 8.62 12.47
CA THR A 316 -39.98 7.89 13.72
C THR A 316 -40.48 6.47 13.44
N ILE A 317 -41.47 6.31 12.57
CA ILE A 317 -42.01 4.99 12.18
C ILE A 317 -40.90 4.14 11.54
N LEU A 318 -40.17 4.69 10.58
CA LEU A 318 -39.07 3.99 9.90
C LEU A 318 -37.98 3.56 10.90
N ALA A 319 -37.56 4.45 11.81
CA ALA A 319 -36.52 4.18 12.78
C ALA A 319 -36.94 3.13 13.81
N ILE A 320 -38.16 3.20 14.35
CA ILE A 320 -38.70 2.23 15.30
C ILE A 320 -38.77 0.85 14.64
N VAL A 321 -39.38 0.77 13.45
CA VAL A 321 -39.56 -0.52 12.79
C VAL A 321 -38.21 -1.13 12.40
N LYS A 322 -37.29 -0.37 11.82
CA LYS A 322 -35.98 -0.90 11.41
C LYS A 322 -35.09 -1.30 12.59
N ASN A 323 -35.08 -0.54 13.68
CA ASN A 323 -34.16 -0.77 14.79
C ASN A 323 -34.71 -1.73 15.85
N TRP A 324 -36.02 -1.69 16.13
CA TRP A 324 -36.61 -2.43 17.24
C TRP A 324 -37.46 -3.61 16.76
N VAL A 325 -38.33 -3.39 15.77
CA VAL A 325 -39.29 -4.42 15.32
C VAL A 325 -38.63 -5.46 14.42
N ASN A 326 -37.92 -5.00 13.38
CA ASN A 326 -37.36 -5.86 12.34
C ASN A 326 -36.41 -6.94 12.89
N PRO A 327 -35.49 -6.66 13.84
CA PRO A 327 -34.63 -7.70 14.42
C PRO A 327 -35.40 -8.80 15.16
N HIS A 328 -36.55 -8.48 15.76
CA HIS A 328 -37.40 -9.46 16.43
C HIS A 328 -38.23 -10.27 15.44
N VAL A 329 -38.70 -9.62 14.37
CA VAL A 329 -39.55 -10.24 13.36
C VAL A 329 -38.76 -11.14 12.43
N VAL A 330 -37.58 -10.72 11.96
CA VAL A 330 -36.70 -11.52 11.09
C VAL A 330 -36.29 -12.84 11.75
N LYS A 331 -36.16 -12.89 13.09
CA LYS A 331 -35.91 -14.14 13.82
C LYS A 331 -37.04 -15.16 13.64
N LYS A 332 -38.29 -14.73 13.43
CA LYS A 332 -39.45 -15.61 13.27
C LYS A 332 -39.76 -15.93 11.80
N ILE A 333 -39.86 -14.92 10.94
CA ILE A 333 -40.33 -15.06 9.55
C ILE A 333 -39.23 -15.05 8.50
N LYS A 334 -37.94 -14.91 8.88
CA LYS A 334 -36.74 -14.90 8.01
C LYS A 334 -36.71 -13.84 6.90
N ILE A 335 -37.80 -13.09 6.68
CA ILE A 335 -37.93 -12.05 5.66
C ILE A 335 -38.05 -10.69 6.38
N PRO A 336 -37.30 -9.66 5.97
CA PRO A 336 -37.40 -8.34 6.57
C PRO A 336 -38.68 -7.62 6.13
N ILE A 337 -39.24 -6.80 7.01
CA ILE A 337 -40.46 -6.05 6.73
C ILE A 337 -40.15 -4.94 5.70
N PRO A 338 -40.91 -4.82 4.60
CA PRO A 338 -40.75 -3.77 3.59
C PRO A 338 -41.33 -2.42 4.06
N ILE A 339 -40.81 -1.90 5.18
CA ILE A 339 -41.36 -0.70 5.83
C ILE A 339 -41.27 0.55 4.93
N ASP A 340 -40.26 0.63 4.07
CA ASP A 340 -40.08 1.76 3.14
C ASP A 340 -41.31 1.91 2.22
N LEU A 341 -41.86 0.80 1.71
CA LEU A 341 -43.07 0.83 0.87
C LEU A 341 -44.33 1.09 1.70
N ILE A 342 -44.46 0.47 2.87
CA ILE A 342 -45.63 0.66 3.75
C ILE A 342 -45.78 2.13 4.15
N VAL A 343 -44.67 2.79 4.50
CA VAL A 343 -44.67 4.22 4.86
C VAL A 343 -45.04 5.08 3.65
N VAL A 344 -44.55 4.76 2.45
CA VAL A 344 -44.98 5.47 1.23
C VAL A 344 -46.47 5.29 0.97
N ILE A 345 -47.02 4.08 1.10
CA ILE A 345 -48.46 3.83 0.94
C ILE A 345 -49.26 4.65 1.95
N LEU A 346 -48.89 4.59 3.23
CA LEU A 346 -49.57 5.33 4.31
C LEU A 346 -49.51 6.85 4.08
N ALA A 347 -48.33 7.37 3.70
CA ALA A 347 -48.15 8.78 3.40
C ALA A 347 -48.94 9.21 2.15
N THR A 348 -49.05 8.36 1.13
CA THR A 348 -49.84 8.62 -0.08
C THR A 348 -51.33 8.68 0.24
N VAL A 349 -51.83 7.69 0.97
CA VAL A 349 -53.24 7.64 1.41
C VAL A 349 -53.58 8.87 2.24
N THR A 350 -52.74 9.20 3.22
CA THR A 350 -52.91 10.39 4.07
C THR A 350 -52.87 11.68 3.24
N SER A 351 -51.93 11.80 2.30
CA SER A 351 -51.78 12.98 1.43
C SER A 351 -52.96 13.16 0.49
N HIS A 352 -53.50 12.06 -0.05
CA HIS A 352 -54.64 12.08 -0.95
C HIS A 352 -55.93 12.50 -0.23
N PHE A 353 -56.25 11.86 0.90
CA PHE A 353 -57.50 12.15 1.62
C PHE A 353 -57.49 13.49 2.34
N LEU A 354 -56.34 13.97 2.81
CA LEU A 354 -56.22 15.29 3.45
C LEU A 354 -55.89 16.42 2.46
N GLU A 355 -55.73 16.10 1.17
CA GLU A 355 -55.38 17.06 0.12
C GLU A 355 -54.19 17.95 0.50
N LEU A 356 -53.11 17.36 1.05
CA LEU A 356 -52.01 18.09 1.67
C LEU A 356 -51.30 19.06 0.70
N ASN A 357 -51.31 18.76 -0.60
CA ASN A 357 -50.79 19.67 -1.62
C ASN A 357 -51.66 20.93 -1.76
N ALA A 358 -52.97 20.76 -1.95
CA ALA A 358 -53.88 21.87 -2.23
C ALA A 358 -54.15 22.75 -0.99
N LYS A 359 -54.28 22.13 0.20
CA LYS A 359 -54.64 22.84 1.44
C LYS A 359 -53.44 23.33 2.25
N HIS A 360 -52.35 22.58 2.24
CA HIS A 360 -51.19 22.83 3.10
C HIS A 360 -49.90 23.08 2.32
N SER A 361 -49.95 23.23 0.99
CA SER A 361 -48.78 23.50 0.14
C SER A 361 -47.63 22.52 0.32
N VAL A 362 -47.94 21.25 0.63
CA VAL A 362 -46.93 20.19 0.75
C VAL A 362 -46.49 19.76 -0.65
N LYS A 363 -45.18 19.83 -0.94
CA LYS A 363 -44.63 19.38 -2.23
C LYS A 363 -44.82 17.87 -2.41
N VAL A 364 -45.41 17.48 -3.54
CA VAL A 364 -45.64 16.08 -3.94
C VAL A 364 -44.85 15.73 -5.20
N VAL A 365 -44.78 14.43 -5.51
CA VAL A 365 -44.07 13.87 -6.67
C VAL A 365 -44.63 14.36 -8.01
N GLY A 366 -45.97 14.44 -8.15
CA GLY A 366 -46.62 14.84 -9.39
C GLY A 366 -46.73 13.71 -10.43
N SER A 367 -46.95 14.07 -11.70
CA SER A 367 -47.27 13.09 -12.75
C SER A 367 -46.11 12.14 -13.04
N VAL A 368 -46.35 10.83 -12.90
CA VAL A 368 -45.41 9.76 -13.27
C VAL A 368 -45.93 9.07 -14.54
N PRO A 369 -45.24 9.19 -15.69
CA PRO A 369 -45.71 8.58 -16.94
C PRO A 369 -45.71 7.06 -16.83
N LYS A 370 -46.67 6.42 -17.51
CA LYS A 370 -46.77 4.96 -17.56
C LYS A 370 -45.82 4.39 -18.60
N GLY A 371 -45.26 3.22 -18.29
CA GLY A 371 -44.49 2.41 -19.22
C GLY A 371 -43.00 2.75 -19.26
N ILE A 372 -42.35 2.28 -20.32
CA ILE A 372 -40.91 2.42 -20.56
C ILE A 372 -40.69 3.49 -21.63
N PRO A 373 -39.69 4.38 -21.47
CA PRO A 373 -39.34 5.34 -22.52
C PRO A 373 -38.79 4.60 -23.74
N PRO A 374 -39.13 5.04 -24.97
CA PRO A 374 -38.51 4.48 -26.17
C PRO A 374 -36.99 4.67 -26.09
N PRO A 375 -36.18 3.69 -26.53
CA PRO A 375 -34.73 3.81 -26.49
C PRO A 375 -34.30 4.99 -27.36
N LYS A 376 -33.54 5.91 -26.78
CA LYS A 376 -33.00 7.10 -27.46
C LYS A 376 -31.51 7.21 -27.16
N GLY A 377 -30.71 7.36 -28.21
CA GLY A 377 -29.28 7.62 -28.07
C GLY A 377 -29.03 8.93 -27.31
N PRO A 378 -28.27 8.92 -26.21
CA PRO A 378 -27.90 10.15 -25.49
C PRO A 378 -26.97 11.00 -26.34
N ASP A 379 -27.17 12.33 -26.28
CA ASP A 379 -26.31 13.27 -26.99
C ASP A 379 -25.08 13.62 -26.16
N LEU A 380 -23.91 13.07 -26.52
CA LEU A 380 -22.65 13.33 -25.81
C LEU A 380 -22.18 14.78 -25.94
N SER A 381 -22.65 15.54 -26.93
CA SER A 381 -22.23 16.94 -27.11
C SER A 381 -22.60 17.80 -25.89
N LEU A 382 -23.66 17.44 -25.18
CA LEU A 382 -24.13 18.15 -23.99
C LEU A 382 -23.16 18.08 -22.81
N VAL A 383 -22.30 17.06 -22.75
CA VAL A 383 -21.42 16.79 -21.60
C VAL A 383 -19.93 16.97 -21.91
N GLY A 384 -19.59 17.29 -23.16
CA GLY A 384 -18.20 17.41 -23.64
C GLY A 384 -17.34 18.43 -22.88
N ASP A 385 -17.96 19.50 -22.36
CA ASP A 385 -17.25 20.59 -21.66
C ASP A 385 -16.87 20.25 -20.21
N SER A 386 -17.30 19.10 -19.68
CA SER A 386 -17.21 18.76 -18.26
C SER A 386 -16.55 17.40 -18.01
N ILE A 387 -15.44 17.16 -18.71
CA ILE A 387 -14.65 15.92 -18.61
C ILE A 387 -14.19 15.63 -17.17
N SER A 388 -13.84 16.65 -16.39
CA SER A 388 -13.41 16.48 -15.00
C SER A 388 -14.49 15.83 -14.14
N ASP A 389 -15.72 16.31 -14.24
CA ASP A 389 -16.85 15.79 -13.45
C ASP A 389 -17.21 14.36 -13.90
N ILE A 390 -17.11 14.06 -15.20
CA ILE A 390 -17.32 12.70 -15.74
C ILE A 390 -16.32 11.71 -15.15
N ILE A 391 -15.02 12.05 -15.15
CA ILE A 391 -13.96 11.18 -14.61
C ILE A 391 -14.17 10.93 -13.12
N VAL A 392 -14.52 11.98 -12.37
CA VAL A 392 -14.79 11.87 -10.93
C VAL A 392 -15.96 10.94 -10.66
N ILE A 393 -17.10 11.14 -11.34
CA ILE A 393 -18.29 10.30 -11.15
C ILE A 393 -17.99 8.85 -11.54
N ALA A 394 -17.22 8.63 -12.61
CA ALA A 394 -16.78 7.30 -13.02
C ALA A 394 -15.95 6.59 -11.94
N ILE A 395 -14.95 7.27 -11.37
CA ILE A 395 -14.10 6.73 -10.31
C ILE A 395 -14.91 6.49 -9.04
N VAL A 396 -15.77 7.43 -8.63
CA VAL A 396 -16.60 7.31 -7.41
C VAL A 396 -17.60 6.17 -7.54
N SER A 397 -18.36 6.11 -8.65
CA SER A 397 -19.34 5.04 -8.92
C SER A 397 -18.68 3.67 -8.87
N TYR A 398 -17.53 3.53 -9.53
CA TYR A 398 -16.77 2.27 -9.54
C TYR A 398 -16.12 1.94 -8.19
N SER A 399 -15.57 2.94 -7.48
CA SER A 399 -14.96 2.78 -6.15
C SER A 399 -15.95 2.25 -5.11
N VAL A 400 -17.17 2.81 -5.09
CA VAL A 400 -18.25 2.32 -4.22
C VAL A 400 -18.61 0.88 -4.59
N ASN A 401 -18.72 0.59 -5.89
CA ASN A 401 -19.02 -0.75 -6.35
C ASN A 401 -17.95 -1.77 -5.91
N ILE A 402 -16.69 -1.57 -6.27
CA ILE A 402 -15.62 -2.53 -5.97
C ILE A 402 -15.44 -2.73 -4.47
N SER A 403 -15.67 -1.69 -3.66
CA SER A 403 -15.60 -1.78 -2.20
C SER A 403 -16.69 -2.70 -1.64
N LEU A 404 -17.94 -2.56 -2.09
CA LEU A 404 -19.03 -3.44 -1.68
C LEU A 404 -18.83 -4.87 -2.17
N THR A 405 -18.45 -5.00 -3.42
CA THR A 405 -18.15 -6.26 -4.07
C THR A 405 -17.05 -7.01 -3.29
N ARG A 406 -15.97 -6.34 -2.84
CA ARG A 406 -14.93 -6.90 -1.96
C ARG A 406 -15.42 -7.29 -0.56
N ILE A 407 -16.36 -6.55 0.02
CA ILE A 407 -16.95 -6.88 1.32
C ILE A 407 -17.71 -8.21 1.22
N PHE A 408 -18.52 -8.38 0.18
CA PHE A 408 -19.34 -9.58 0.01
C PHE A 408 -18.55 -10.79 -0.48
N SER A 409 -17.51 -10.63 -1.31
CA SER A 409 -16.61 -11.76 -1.63
C SER A 409 -15.91 -12.30 -0.42
N LYS A 410 -15.34 -11.43 0.41
CA LYS A 410 -14.67 -11.87 1.64
C LYS A 410 -15.62 -12.55 2.60
N ARG A 411 -16.88 -12.06 2.67
CA ARG A 411 -17.90 -12.64 3.55
C ARG A 411 -18.40 -14.01 3.08
N PHE A 412 -18.48 -14.23 1.78
CA PHE A 412 -19.06 -15.44 1.18
C PHE A 412 -18.04 -16.31 0.43
N ASP A 413 -16.75 -16.03 0.63
CA ASP A 413 -15.61 -16.78 0.10
C ASP A 413 -15.68 -17.06 -1.41
N TYR A 414 -15.77 -15.99 -2.20
CA TYR A 414 -15.66 -16.09 -3.67
C TYR A 414 -14.72 -15.04 -4.23
N GLU A 415 -14.05 -15.34 -5.33
CA GLU A 415 -13.10 -14.42 -5.96
C GLU A 415 -13.78 -13.40 -6.87
N ILE A 416 -13.15 -12.23 -7.02
CA ILE A 416 -13.66 -11.11 -7.81
C ILE A 416 -12.52 -10.51 -8.60
N ASP A 417 -12.72 -10.42 -9.91
CA ASP A 417 -11.85 -9.65 -10.78
C ASP A 417 -12.30 -8.18 -10.81
N SER A 418 -11.41 -7.30 -10.32
CA SER A 418 -11.67 -5.86 -10.30
C SER A 418 -11.78 -5.28 -11.72
N ASN A 419 -11.02 -5.79 -12.69
CA ASN A 419 -11.06 -5.26 -14.05
C ASN A 419 -12.33 -5.68 -14.80
N GLN A 420 -12.81 -6.91 -14.56
CA GLN A 420 -14.10 -7.35 -15.08
C GLN A 420 -15.26 -6.57 -14.46
N GLU A 421 -15.22 -6.25 -13.17
CA GLU A 421 -16.22 -5.36 -12.54
C GLU A 421 -16.23 -3.96 -13.15
N LEU A 422 -15.06 -3.45 -13.54
CA LEU A 422 -14.94 -2.15 -14.21
C LEU A 422 -15.60 -2.17 -15.60
N PHE A 423 -15.39 -3.23 -16.39
CA PHE A 423 -16.12 -3.43 -17.64
C PHE A 423 -17.62 -3.61 -17.43
N ALA A 424 -18.02 -4.41 -16.44
CA ALA A 424 -19.42 -4.67 -16.13
C ALA A 424 -20.18 -3.38 -15.82
N PHE A 425 -19.59 -2.49 -15.01
CA PHE A 425 -20.17 -1.19 -14.71
C PHE A 425 -20.14 -0.22 -15.89
N GLY A 426 -19.06 -0.25 -16.69
CA GLY A 426 -19.00 0.51 -17.94
C GLY A 426 -20.17 0.17 -18.86
N PHE A 427 -20.38 -1.13 -19.15
CA PHE A 427 -21.52 -1.59 -19.94
C PHE A 427 -22.87 -1.28 -19.27
N THR A 428 -22.97 -1.46 -17.96
CA THR A 428 -24.19 -1.18 -17.20
C THR A 428 -24.63 0.27 -17.38
N ASN A 429 -23.72 1.24 -17.20
CA ASN A 429 -24.03 2.65 -17.35
C ASN A 429 -24.21 3.06 -18.83
N SER A 430 -23.38 2.55 -19.75
CA SER A 430 -23.50 2.85 -21.17
C SER A 430 -24.79 2.31 -21.80
N ILE A 431 -25.15 1.05 -21.56
CA ILE A 431 -26.36 0.45 -22.16
C ILE A 431 -27.63 1.04 -21.52
N SER A 432 -27.64 1.23 -20.20
CA SER A 432 -28.82 1.78 -19.50
C SER A 432 -29.09 3.24 -19.87
N SER A 433 -28.06 4.00 -20.28
CA SER A 433 -28.22 5.40 -20.71
C SER A 433 -29.17 5.54 -21.90
N CYS A 434 -29.19 4.57 -22.82
CA CYS A 434 -30.11 4.56 -23.96
C CYS A 434 -31.59 4.50 -23.54
N PHE A 435 -31.88 4.14 -22.30
CA PHE A 435 -33.21 4.05 -21.72
C PHE A 435 -33.46 5.11 -20.65
N HIS A 436 -32.81 6.26 -20.79
CA HIS A 436 -32.95 7.42 -19.93
C HIS A 436 -32.49 7.22 -18.47
N ALA A 437 -31.67 6.20 -18.20
CA ALA A 437 -31.05 6.03 -16.88
C ALA A 437 -29.93 7.06 -16.67
N PHE A 438 -29.78 7.52 -15.43
CA PHE A 438 -28.62 8.31 -15.00
C PHE A 438 -27.55 7.39 -14.38
N PRO A 439 -26.33 7.88 -14.08
CA PRO A 439 -25.26 7.02 -13.57
C PRO A 439 -25.69 6.20 -12.34
N SER A 440 -25.36 4.91 -12.35
CA SER A 440 -25.75 3.95 -11.32
C SER A 440 -24.55 3.43 -10.53
N ALA A 441 -24.81 2.84 -9.36
CA ALA A 441 -23.82 2.17 -8.51
C ALA A 441 -24.48 1.12 -7.61
N ALA A 442 -23.67 0.28 -6.95
CA ALA A 442 -24.16 -0.69 -5.96
C ALA A 442 -24.53 -0.02 -4.63
N SER A 443 -25.58 -0.51 -3.96
CA SER A 443 -26.04 -0.02 -2.66
C SER A 443 -25.78 -1.01 -1.53
N LEU A 444 -25.13 -0.55 -0.45
CA LEU A 444 -24.89 -1.38 0.74
C LEU A 444 -26.19 -1.82 1.40
N SER A 445 -27.16 -0.92 1.58
CA SER A 445 -28.40 -1.24 2.31
C SER A 445 -29.23 -2.30 1.58
N ARG A 446 -29.35 -2.17 0.25
CA ARG A 446 -30.08 -3.12 -0.60
C ARG A 446 -29.37 -4.47 -0.67
N SER A 447 -28.05 -4.47 -0.85
CA SER A 447 -27.25 -5.71 -0.87
C SER A 447 -27.29 -6.45 0.47
N ALA A 448 -27.26 -5.72 1.58
CA ALA A 448 -27.39 -6.32 2.91
C ALA A 448 -28.77 -6.95 3.13
N VAL A 449 -29.84 -6.32 2.63
CA VAL A 449 -31.19 -6.87 2.69
C VAL A 449 -31.35 -8.07 1.76
N GLN A 450 -30.79 -8.04 0.55
CA GLN A 450 -30.75 -9.19 -0.36
C GLN A 450 -30.16 -10.43 0.33
N VAL A 451 -29.00 -10.24 0.97
CA VAL A 451 -28.33 -11.29 1.74
C VAL A 451 -29.15 -11.74 2.93
N ALA A 452 -29.76 -10.81 3.67
CA ALA A 452 -30.58 -11.13 4.84
C ALA A 452 -31.86 -11.90 4.47
N ALA A 453 -32.44 -11.62 3.30
CA ALA A 453 -33.58 -12.35 2.74
C ALA A 453 -33.18 -13.71 2.13
N GLY A 454 -31.89 -14.06 2.15
CA GLY A 454 -31.39 -15.36 1.72
C GLY A 454 -30.86 -15.43 0.29
N GLY A 455 -30.79 -14.31 -0.44
CA GLY A 455 -30.30 -14.26 -1.82
C GLY A 455 -28.89 -14.83 -1.96
N LYS A 456 -28.69 -15.67 -2.98
CA LYS A 456 -27.46 -16.45 -3.24
C LYS A 456 -26.76 -16.07 -4.53
N THR A 457 -27.50 -15.55 -5.51
CA THR A 457 -26.96 -15.22 -6.83
C THR A 457 -27.53 -13.91 -7.38
N GLU A 458 -26.97 -13.45 -8.50
CA GLU A 458 -27.46 -12.27 -9.23
C GLU A 458 -28.83 -12.48 -9.89
N VAL A 459 -29.37 -13.70 -9.94
CA VAL A 459 -30.74 -13.94 -10.45
C VAL A 459 -31.78 -13.17 -9.63
N THR A 460 -31.47 -12.81 -8.38
CA THR A 460 -32.25 -11.87 -7.56
C THR A 460 -32.58 -10.57 -8.29
N THR A 461 -31.64 -10.04 -9.06
CA THR A 461 -31.78 -8.77 -9.79
C THR A 461 -32.76 -8.87 -10.96
N VAL A 462 -32.91 -10.05 -11.55
CA VAL A 462 -33.91 -10.31 -12.59
C VAL A 462 -35.31 -10.24 -11.98
N PHE A 463 -35.53 -10.88 -10.84
CA PHE A 463 -36.81 -10.82 -10.13
C PHE A 463 -37.15 -9.41 -9.64
N SER A 464 -36.17 -8.66 -9.13
CA SER A 464 -36.39 -7.26 -8.75
C SER A 464 -36.73 -6.40 -9.97
N SER A 465 -36.09 -6.63 -11.11
CA SER A 465 -36.36 -5.91 -12.36
C SER A 465 -37.76 -6.23 -12.92
N ILE A 466 -38.22 -7.49 -12.85
CA ILE A 466 -39.60 -7.86 -13.24
C ILE A 466 -40.62 -7.13 -12.37
N LEU A 467 -40.39 -7.01 -11.07
CA LEU A 467 -41.28 -6.25 -10.19
C LEU A 467 -41.29 -4.76 -10.55
N LEU A 468 -40.12 -4.16 -10.82
CA LEU A 468 -40.03 -2.75 -11.22
C LEU A 468 -40.70 -2.49 -12.56
N LEU A 469 -40.62 -3.42 -13.50
CA LEU A 469 -41.35 -3.39 -14.76
C LEU A 469 -42.87 -3.33 -14.50
N PHE A 470 -43.39 -4.20 -13.62
CA PHE A 470 -44.80 -4.17 -13.23
C PHE A 470 -45.19 -2.82 -12.60
N VAL A 471 -44.34 -2.26 -11.73
CA VAL A 471 -44.59 -0.96 -11.10
C VAL A 471 -44.67 0.16 -12.14
N LEU A 472 -43.78 0.19 -13.13
CA LEU A 472 -43.75 1.20 -14.20
C LEU A 472 -45.02 1.17 -15.08
N PHE A 473 -45.58 0.00 -15.36
CA PHE A 473 -46.78 -0.13 -16.20
C PHE A 473 -48.09 0.12 -15.44
N PHE A 474 -48.20 -0.37 -14.20
CA PHE A 474 -49.48 -0.43 -13.49
C PHE A 474 -49.59 0.51 -12.29
N ILE A 475 -48.51 0.68 -11.52
CA ILE A 475 -48.55 1.39 -10.22
C ILE A 475 -48.15 2.86 -10.34
N GLY A 476 -47.36 3.24 -11.35
CA GLY A 476 -46.81 4.59 -11.55
C GLY A 476 -47.74 5.76 -11.17
N PRO A 477 -48.98 5.86 -11.70
CA PRO A 477 -49.88 6.96 -11.39
C PRO A 477 -50.29 7.09 -9.91
N LEU A 478 -50.26 5.99 -9.16
CA LEU A 478 -50.57 6.01 -7.73
C LEU A 478 -49.52 6.80 -6.92
N PHE A 479 -48.34 7.04 -7.49
CA PHE A 479 -47.31 7.84 -6.84
C PHE A 479 -47.52 9.35 -6.94
N TYR A 480 -48.56 9.83 -7.65
CA TYR A 480 -48.82 11.27 -7.81
C TYR A 480 -48.90 12.02 -6.49
N SER A 481 -49.65 11.49 -5.53
CA SER A 481 -49.92 12.12 -4.24
C SER A 481 -48.81 11.89 -3.20
N VAL A 482 -47.71 11.22 -3.55
CA VAL A 482 -46.61 10.93 -2.62
C VAL A 482 -45.93 12.24 -2.19
N PRO A 483 -45.84 12.55 -0.89
CA PRO A 483 -45.13 13.73 -0.39
C PRO A 483 -43.60 13.58 -0.53
N ASN A 484 -42.93 14.61 -1.02
CA ASN A 484 -41.47 14.59 -1.19
C ASN A 484 -40.72 14.44 0.15
N CYS A 485 -41.28 14.96 1.24
CA CYS A 485 -40.69 14.84 2.57
C CYS A 485 -40.67 13.38 3.09
N CYS A 486 -41.59 12.52 2.65
CA CYS A 486 -41.58 11.09 2.94
C CYS A 486 -40.37 10.41 2.27
N LEU A 487 -40.06 10.78 1.03
CA LEU A 487 -38.90 10.27 0.30
C LEU A 487 -37.58 10.72 0.96
N SER A 488 -37.51 11.99 1.40
CA SER A 488 -36.37 12.48 2.18
C SER A 488 -36.19 11.77 3.52
N ALA A 489 -37.28 11.45 4.22
CA ALA A 489 -37.23 10.65 5.45
C ALA A 489 -36.62 9.26 5.23
N ILE A 490 -36.96 8.61 4.10
CA ILE A 490 -36.38 7.31 3.71
C ILE A 490 -34.86 7.42 3.50
N ILE A 491 -34.41 8.48 2.81
CA ILE A 491 -32.97 8.75 2.63
C ILE A 491 -32.28 8.93 3.97
N VAL A 492 -32.80 9.79 4.85
CA VAL A 492 -32.18 10.07 6.16
C VAL A 492 -32.02 8.81 7.00
N VAL A 493 -33.05 7.96 7.07
CA VAL A 493 -32.96 6.70 7.82
C VAL A 493 -31.99 5.71 7.15
N ALA A 494 -31.88 5.70 5.82
CA ALA A 494 -30.92 4.87 5.11
C ALA A 494 -29.45 5.28 5.38
N LEU A 495 -29.18 6.55 5.68
CA LEU A 495 -27.84 7.06 5.99
C LEU A 495 -27.25 6.51 7.30
N LYS A 496 -28.07 5.93 8.19
CA LYS A 496 -27.58 5.30 9.44
C LYS A 496 -26.44 4.33 9.19
N GLY A 497 -26.54 3.52 8.12
CA GLY A 497 -25.50 2.56 7.74
C GLY A 497 -24.18 3.21 7.31
N MET A 498 -24.24 4.40 6.74
CA MET A 498 -23.04 5.16 6.34
C MET A 498 -22.39 5.84 7.55
N PHE A 499 -23.18 6.39 8.48
CA PHE A 499 -22.66 7.03 9.70
C PHE A 499 -22.06 6.03 10.70
N ILE A 500 -22.47 4.76 10.67
CA ILE A 500 -21.94 3.74 11.59
C ILE A 500 -20.42 3.54 11.45
N HIS A 501 -19.87 3.83 10.26
CA HIS A 501 -18.44 3.78 9.99
C HIS A 501 -17.63 4.74 10.87
N ALA A 502 -18.23 5.83 11.39
CA ALA A 502 -17.58 6.72 12.34
C ALA A 502 -17.21 6.01 13.66
N LEU A 503 -17.89 4.91 14.01
CA LEU A 503 -17.58 4.13 15.21
C LEU A 503 -16.27 3.32 15.07
N GLU A 504 -15.78 3.08 13.84
CA GLU A 504 -14.51 2.38 13.58
C GLU A 504 -13.30 3.19 14.05
N LEU A 505 -13.45 4.51 14.21
CA LEU A 505 -12.38 5.45 14.53
C LEU A 505 -11.64 5.10 15.83
N LYS A 506 -12.37 4.60 16.84
CA LYS A 506 -11.79 4.16 18.12
C LYS A 506 -10.88 2.94 17.94
N THR A 507 -11.24 2.03 17.03
CA THR A 507 -10.44 0.85 16.71
C THR A 507 -9.21 1.25 15.90
N LEU A 508 -9.38 2.15 14.92
CA LEU A 508 -8.28 2.65 14.08
C LEU A 508 -7.21 3.36 14.93
N TRP A 509 -7.60 4.23 15.87
CA TRP A 509 -6.64 4.92 16.75
C TRP A 509 -5.76 3.95 17.54
N LYS A 510 -6.34 2.85 18.05
CA LYS A 510 -5.60 1.84 18.80
C LYS A 510 -4.67 1.00 17.93
N TYR A 511 -5.01 0.82 16.65
CA TYR A 511 -4.26 -0.04 15.74
C TYR A 511 -3.15 0.73 15.01
N SER A 512 -3.48 1.87 14.40
CA SER A 512 -2.55 2.64 13.58
C SER A 512 -2.95 4.11 13.50
N VAL A 513 -2.08 4.99 14.01
CA VAL A 513 -2.28 6.44 14.00
C VAL A 513 -2.39 6.99 12.57
N TRP A 514 -1.66 6.43 11.59
CA TRP A 514 -1.79 6.94 10.23
C TRP A 514 -3.06 6.48 9.52
N ASP A 515 -3.60 5.31 9.85
CA ASP A 515 -4.88 4.87 9.28
C ASP A 515 -6.01 5.72 9.86
N PHE A 516 -5.95 6.04 11.15
CA PHE A 516 -6.80 7.05 11.79
C PHE A 516 -6.66 8.42 11.12
N GLY A 517 -5.42 8.88 10.88
CA GLY A 517 -5.13 10.15 10.23
C GLY A 517 -5.73 10.23 8.83
N THR A 518 -5.60 9.17 8.04
CA THR A 518 -6.18 9.06 6.69
C THR A 518 -7.70 9.12 6.72
N TRP A 519 -8.34 8.46 7.68
CA TRP A 519 -9.79 8.53 7.86
C TRP A 519 -10.27 9.96 8.16
N ILE A 520 -9.64 10.62 9.15
CA ILE A 520 -10.01 11.99 9.56
C ILE A 520 -9.78 12.98 8.44
N PHE A 521 -8.61 12.94 7.81
CA PHE A 521 -8.26 13.83 6.71
C PHE A 521 -9.26 13.71 5.56
N THR A 522 -9.58 12.48 5.15
CA THR A 522 -10.54 12.24 4.07
C THR A 522 -11.94 12.74 4.43
N CYS A 523 -12.42 12.46 5.65
CA CYS A 523 -13.74 12.91 6.10
C CYS A 523 -13.83 14.45 6.12
N VAL A 524 -12.83 15.12 6.70
CA VAL A 524 -12.81 16.59 6.81
C VAL A 524 -12.73 17.24 5.42
N CYS A 525 -11.84 16.77 4.54
CA CYS A 525 -11.76 17.27 3.17
C CYS A 525 -13.06 17.07 2.40
N THR A 526 -13.72 15.90 2.55
CA THR A 526 -15.01 15.62 1.90
C THR A 526 -16.10 16.58 2.39
N VAL A 527 -16.18 16.84 3.70
CA VAL A 527 -17.19 17.73 4.30
C VAL A 527 -16.97 19.20 3.92
N LEU A 528 -15.71 19.67 3.90
CA LEU A 528 -15.40 21.08 3.70
C LEU A 528 -15.21 21.47 2.23
N LEU A 529 -14.49 20.67 1.45
CA LEU A 529 -14.11 21.02 0.08
C LEU A 529 -15.16 20.63 -0.96
N ASP A 530 -15.95 19.59 -0.67
CA ASP A 530 -16.93 18.88 -1.51
C ASP A 530 -16.55 17.40 -1.72
N VAL A 531 -17.53 16.58 -2.09
CA VAL A 531 -17.41 15.15 -2.36
C VAL A 531 -16.32 14.84 -3.38
N THR A 532 -16.20 15.65 -4.43
CA THR A 532 -15.20 15.46 -5.50
C THR A 532 -13.77 15.60 -4.98
N PHE A 533 -13.47 16.72 -4.33
CA PHE A 533 -12.13 17.01 -3.82
C PHE A 533 -11.77 16.14 -2.62
N GLY A 534 -12.76 15.74 -1.81
CA GLY A 534 -12.59 14.81 -0.70
C GLY A 534 -12.00 13.47 -1.12
N LEU A 535 -12.49 12.89 -2.23
CA LEU A 535 -11.96 11.64 -2.74
C LEU A 535 -10.51 11.80 -3.22
N LEU A 536 -10.24 12.81 -4.04
CA LEU A 536 -8.90 13.03 -4.61
C LEU A 536 -7.86 13.28 -3.49
N ALA A 537 -8.19 14.13 -2.54
CA ALA A 537 -7.35 14.41 -1.37
C ALA A 537 -7.13 13.14 -0.54
N GLY A 538 -8.16 12.33 -0.31
CA GLY A 538 -8.06 11.07 0.42
C GLY A 538 -7.14 10.05 -0.25
N VAL A 539 -7.20 9.90 -1.58
CA VAL A 539 -6.28 9.03 -2.34
C VAL A 539 -4.84 9.53 -2.21
N ALA A 540 -4.62 10.82 -2.47
CA ALA A 540 -3.30 11.43 -2.41
C ALA A 540 -2.68 11.28 -1.01
N PHE A 541 -3.45 11.52 0.04
CA PHE A 541 -3.00 11.38 1.43
C PHE A 541 -2.73 9.92 1.81
N SER A 542 -3.53 8.97 1.31
CA SER A 542 -3.30 7.53 1.53
C SER A 542 -1.98 7.06 0.89
N ILE A 543 -1.69 7.51 -0.33
CA ILE A 543 -0.42 7.19 -1.00
C ILE A 543 0.74 7.87 -0.28
N LEU A 544 0.58 9.14 0.10
CA LEU A 544 1.59 9.89 0.84
C LEU A 544 1.94 9.21 2.18
N THR A 545 0.94 8.73 2.92
CA THR A 545 1.20 8.02 4.19
C THR A 545 1.97 6.71 3.98
N ILE A 546 1.73 5.98 2.88
CA ILE A 546 2.55 4.81 2.53
C ILE A 546 3.99 5.23 2.25
N ILE A 547 4.19 6.26 1.42
CA ILE A 547 5.52 6.77 1.06
C ILE A 547 6.28 7.20 2.33
N LEU A 548 5.68 8.02 3.18
CA LEU A 548 6.30 8.50 4.42
C LEU A 548 6.65 7.36 5.38
N ARG A 549 5.80 6.32 5.49
CA ARG A 549 6.10 5.12 6.29
C ARG A 549 7.30 4.35 5.73
N THR A 550 7.42 4.25 4.41
CA THR A 550 8.55 3.52 3.78
C THR A 550 9.88 4.27 3.83
N GLN A 551 9.86 5.60 4.01
CA GLN A 551 11.08 6.43 4.11
C GLN A 551 11.76 6.37 5.50
N CYS A 552 11.02 5.97 6.53
CA CYS A 552 11.50 5.85 7.91
C CYS A 552 11.57 4.38 8.39
N PRO A 553 12.33 3.49 7.74
CA PRO A 553 12.48 2.12 8.19
C PRO A 553 13.32 2.05 9.47
N ASN A 554 13.04 1.04 10.28
CA ASN A 554 13.79 0.80 11.50
C ASN A 554 15.13 0.11 11.19
N ILE A 555 16.18 0.50 11.91
CA ILE A 555 17.47 -0.17 11.88
C ILE A 555 17.79 -0.73 13.27
N ARG A 556 18.21 -2.00 13.32
CA ARG A 556 18.47 -2.73 14.56
C ARG A 556 19.88 -3.31 14.55
N ILE A 557 20.51 -3.30 15.73
CA ILE A 557 21.76 -4.02 15.97
C ILE A 557 21.36 -5.38 16.52
N LEU A 558 21.88 -6.44 15.92
CA LEU A 558 21.61 -7.80 16.35
C LEU A 558 22.77 -8.32 17.20
N GLY A 559 22.46 -8.80 18.40
CA GLY A 559 23.36 -9.55 19.26
C GLY A 559 23.11 -11.04 19.14
N ARG A 560 24.13 -11.84 19.42
CA ARG A 560 24.05 -13.30 19.47
C ARG A 560 23.67 -13.74 20.88
N ALA A 561 22.72 -14.66 21.01
CA ALA A 561 22.47 -15.33 22.28
C ALA A 561 23.52 -16.43 22.51
N ASP A 562 24.00 -16.55 23.75
CA ASP A 562 25.08 -17.48 24.14
C ASP A 562 24.82 -18.90 23.61
N ASP A 563 25.85 -19.52 23.00
CA ASP A 563 25.84 -20.89 22.46
C ASP A 563 24.69 -21.24 21.50
N THR A 564 24.07 -20.24 20.86
CA THR A 564 22.99 -20.46 19.87
C THR A 564 23.25 -19.74 18.55
N GLU A 565 22.46 -20.10 17.53
CA GLU A 565 22.38 -19.42 16.23
C GLU A 565 21.38 -18.24 16.25
N PHE A 566 20.84 -17.87 17.41
CA PHE A 566 19.79 -16.86 17.50
C PHE A 566 20.36 -15.45 17.58
N TYR A 567 20.01 -14.63 16.59
CA TYR A 567 20.33 -13.20 16.53
C TYR A 567 19.10 -12.37 16.82
N ARG A 568 19.16 -11.52 17.86
CA ARG A 568 18.03 -10.69 18.31
C ARG A 568 18.48 -9.26 18.61
N ASP A 569 17.51 -8.35 18.62
CA ASP A 569 17.75 -6.94 18.93
C ASP A 569 18.25 -6.79 20.37
N VAL A 570 19.46 -6.25 20.52
CA VAL A 570 20.15 -6.06 21.80
C VAL A 570 19.33 -5.17 22.74
N ARG A 571 18.54 -4.22 22.20
CA ARG A 571 17.73 -3.31 23.03
C ARG A 571 16.51 -3.95 23.67
N ARG A 572 16.04 -5.07 23.11
CA ARG A 572 14.80 -5.73 23.55
C ARG A 572 15.08 -7.01 24.33
N ASN A 573 16.22 -7.64 24.10
CA ASN A 573 16.57 -8.93 24.66
C ASN A 573 17.92 -8.87 25.36
N ASP A 574 17.91 -9.00 26.69
CA ASP A 574 19.12 -8.95 27.52
C ASP A 574 20.07 -10.13 27.30
N LEU A 575 19.54 -11.25 26.76
CA LEU A 575 20.33 -12.44 26.41
C LEU A 575 21.19 -12.25 25.15
N ALA A 576 20.91 -11.24 24.33
CA ALA A 576 21.62 -11.02 23.07
C ALA A 576 22.82 -10.08 23.29
N LYS A 577 24.04 -10.62 23.20
CA LYS A 577 25.27 -9.85 23.42
C LYS A 577 25.84 -9.32 22.11
N GLU A 578 26.29 -8.07 22.15
CA GLU A 578 27.00 -7.40 21.05
C GLU A 578 28.51 -7.68 21.14
N SER A 579 29.19 -7.70 20.00
CA SER A 579 30.66 -7.73 19.91
C SER A 579 31.17 -6.40 19.35
N ASP A 580 32.24 -5.85 19.92
CA ASP A 580 32.83 -4.61 19.45
C ASP A 580 33.61 -4.77 18.12
N THR A 581 34.05 -5.99 17.82
CA THR A 581 34.85 -6.29 16.61
C THR A 581 34.00 -6.66 15.40
N ILE A 582 32.85 -7.32 15.65
CA ILE A 582 31.90 -7.74 14.61
C ILE A 582 30.53 -7.15 14.93
N LYS A 583 30.04 -6.24 14.08
CA LYS A 583 28.69 -5.69 14.23
C LYS A 583 27.74 -6.28 13.19
N VAL A 584 26.59 -6.75 13.66
CA VAL A 584 25.50 -7.22 12.81
C VAL A 584 24.39 -6.18 12.79
N VAL A 585 24.07 -5.67 11.60
CA VAL A 585 23.08 -4.61 11.41
C VAL A 585 21.97 -5.11 10.49
N ARG A 586 20.72 -5.04 10.97
CA ARG A 586 19.52 -5.34 10.20
C ARG A 586 18.79 -4.05 9.84
N TYR A 587 18.55 -3.84 8.55
CA TYR A 587 17.75 -2.75 8.03
C TYR A 587 16.36 -3.26 7.62
N GLU A 588 15.32 -2.84 8.33
CA GLU A 588 13.93 -3.30 8.13
C GLU A 588 13.23 -2.46 7.03
N GLY A 589 13.81 -2.42 5.84
CA GLY A 589 13.28 -1.66 4.70
C GLY A 589 13.93 -2.02 3.37
N SER A 590 13.31 -1.60 2.26
CA SER A 590 13.90 -1.69 0.93
C SER A 590 14.76 -0.47 0.63
N ILE A 591 15.81 -0.63 -0.19
CA ILE A 591 16.78 0.43 -0.48
C ILE A 591 16.48 1.00 -1.85
N TYR A 592 15.98 2.22 -1.89
CA TYR A 592 15.65 2.91 -3.14
C TYR A 592 15.94 4.40 -3.03
N TYR A 593 15.78 5.17 -4.10
CA TYR A 593 16.17 6.58 -4.18
C TYR A 593 15.73 7.44 -2.98
N ALA A 594 14.56 7.17 -2.36
CA ALA A 594 14.08 7.95 -1.23
C ALA A 594 14.61 7.49 0.14
N SER A 595 15.10 6.24 0.25
CA SER A 595 15.59 5.66 1.52
C SER A 595 17.11 5.44 1.52
N ALA A 596 17.78 5.48 0.37
CA ALA A 596 19.17 5.07 0.21
C ALA A 596 20.16 5.93 1.02
N GLU A 597 19.98 7.27 1.01
CA GLU A 597 20.83 8.15 1.83
C GLU A 597 20.60 7.90 3.33
N ASN A 598 19.33 7.74 3.74
CA ASN A 598 18.97 7.45 5.13
C ASN A 598 19.55 6.10 5.56
N PHE A 599 19.49 5.07 4.70
CA PHE A 599 20.13 3.77 4.93
C PHE A 599 21.61 3.93 5.24
N ARG A 600 22.37 4.63 4.39
CA ARG A 600 23.80 4.84 4.59
C ARG A 600 24.11 5.57 5.91
N GLN A 601 23.40 6.67 6.17
CA GLN A 601 23.58 7.45 7.41
C GLN A 601 23.24 6.64 8.67
N LEU A 602 22.17 5.85 8.63
CA LEU A 602 21.74 4.99 9.73
C LEU A 602 22.74 3.87 9.99
N VAL A 603 23.31 3.25 8.95
CA VAL A 603 24.36 2.24 9.10
C VAL A 603 25.60 2.85 9.74
N PHE A 604 26.05 4.02 9.30
CA PHE A 604 27.20 4.73 9.91
C PHE A 604 26.94 5.06 11.39
N GLN A 605 25.74 5.52 11.73
CA GLN A 605 25.36 5.83 13.10
C GLN A 605 25.34 4.56 13.98
N LYS A 606 24.80 3.45 13.48
CA LYS A 606 24.69 2.19 14.23
C LYS A 606 26.00 1.41 14.32
N SER A 607 26.84 1.48 13.30
CA SER A 607 28.18 0.89 13.36
C SER A 607 29.10 1.65 14.32
N GLY A 608 28.73 2.87 14.74
CA GLY A 608 29.55 3.73 15.59
C GLY A 608 30.74 4.36 14.86
N MET A 609 30.81 4.23 13.54
CA MET A 609 31.89 4.74 12.71
C MET A 609 31.31 5.37 11.44
N ASP A 610 31.70 6.61 11.19
CA ASP A 610 31.42 7.31 9.93
C ASP A 610 32.70 7.26 9.08
N PRO A 611 32.75 6.39 8.06
CA PRO A 611 33.95 6.18 7.28
C PRO A 611 34.43 7.45 6.58
N ALA A 612 33.50 8.27 6.07
CA ALA A 612 33.83 9.50 5.37
C ALA A 612 34.51 10.52 6.30
N LYS A 613 33.99 10.69 7.52
CA LYS A 613 34.61 11.60 8.52
C LYS A 613 35.98 11.08 9.00
N ILE A 614 36.10 9.77 9.23
CA ILE A 614 37.37 9.16 9.67
C ILE A 614 38.42 9.29 8.57
N PHE A 615 38.06 8.95 7.34
CA PHE A 615 38.95 9.04 6.19
C PHE A 615 39.40 10.49 5.92
N ALA A 616 38.51 11.48 6.02
CA ALA A 616 38.87 12.88 5.90
C ALA A 616 39.85 13.35 7.00
N LYS A 617 39.69 12.86 8.24
CA LYS A 617 40.64 13.12 9.33
C LYS A 617 41.99 12.44 9.05
N LEU A 618 41.99 11.18 8.63
CA LEU A 618 43.20 10.43 8.28
C LEU A 618 43.97 11.09 7.14
N GLN A 619 43.31 11.52 6.07
CA GLN A 619 43.95 12.26 4.97
C GLN A 619 44.54 13.60 5.43
N LYS A 620 43.82 14.36 6.27
CA LYS A 620 44.35 15.62 6.82
C LYS A 620 45.60 15.39 7.67
N VAL A 621 45.61 14.35 8.51
CA VAL A 621 46.77 14.01 9.34
C VAL A 621 47.93 13.51 8.47
N ARG A 622 47.67 12.65 7.49
CA ARG A 622 48.67 12.13 6.55
C ARG A 622 49.27 13.24 5.67
N ALA A 623 48.46 14.19 5.20
CA ALA A 623 48.93 15.34 4.46
C ALA A 623 49.82 16.26 5.32
N LYS A 624 49.50 16.43 6.61
CA LYS A 624 50.35 17.16 7.55
C LYS A 624 51.67 16.43 7.85
N LEU A 625 51.64 15.11 8.03
CA LEU A 625 52.84 14.28 8.18
C LEU A 625 53.74 14.36 6.95
N ASN A 626 53.17 14.26 5.75
CA ASN A 626 53.94 14.36 4.51
C ASN A 626 54.54 15.76 4.32
N LYS A 627 53.87 16.83 4.77
CA LYS A 627 54.43 18.19 4.76
C LYS A 627 55.60 18.31 5.74
N LEU A 628 55.48 17.74 6.95
CA LEU A 628 56.54 17.74 7.96
C LEU A 628 57.74 16.88 7.54
N ALA A 629 57.49 15.71 6.92
CA ALA A 629 58.53 14.84 6.37
C ALA A 629 59.32 15.56 5.27
N LYS A 630 58.63 16.23 4.34
CA LYS A 630 59.26 17.05 3.30
C LYS A 630 60.04 18.24 3.88
N GLN A 631 59.59 18.84 4.99
CA GLN A 631 60.33 19.90 5.67
C GLN A 631 61.62 19.37 6.33
N GLY A 632 61.58 18.17 6.93
CA GLY A 632 62.78 17.51 7.47
C GLY A 632 63.77 17.04 6.40
N GLU A 633 63.28 16.55 5.24
CA GLU A 633 64.14 16.23 4.09
C GLU A 633 64.78 17.48 3.47
N VAL A 634 64.09 18.64 3.48
CA VAL A 634 64.64 19.92 3.02
C VAL A 634 65.71 20.50 3.97
N GLU A 635 65.67 20.14 5.26
CA GLU A 635 66.75 20.48 6.20
C GLU A 635 67.95 19.53 6.06
N GLN A 636 67.73 18.24 5.79
CA GLN A 636 68.81 17.27 5.57
C GLN A 636 69.51 17.46 4.21
N THR A 637 68.78 17.84 3.16
CA THR A 637 69.37 18.13 1.83
C THR A 637 70.14 19.45 1.75
N LYS A 638 70.18 20.25 2.82
CA LYS A 638 71.10 21.39 2.93
C LYS A 638 72.50 21.00 3.43
N PHE A 639 72.70 19.77 3.88
CA PHE A 639 74.00 19.25 4.30
C PHE A 639 74.46 18.10 3.38
N ALA A 640 75.14 18.51 2.29
CA ALA A 640 75.98 17.71 1.36
C ALA A 640 75.28 16.92 0.22
N PRO A 641 75.96 16.67 -0.93
CA PRO A 641 77.42 16.78 -1.13
C PRO A 641 77.91 17.47 -2.43
N ALA A 642 79.17 17.89 -2.38
CA ALA A 642 79.99 18.21 -3.54
C ALA A 642 80.51 16.90 -4.18
N VAL A 643 80.50 16.87 -5.53
CA VAL A 643 81.22 15.98 -6.47
C VAL A 643 80.71 14.51 -6.53
N MET A 644 79.82 14.08 -7.44
CA MET A 644 79.81 14.02 -8.93
C MET A 644 80.33 12.68 -9.48
N ASP A 645 79.40 11.95 -10.13
CA ASP A 645 79.60 10.81 -11.05
C ASP A 645 80.61 11.13 -12.17
N SER A 646 81.45 10.15 -12.53
CA SER A 646 81.83 9.77 -13.92
C SER A 646 83.17 9.02 -13.88
N ILE A 647 83.39 7.96 -14.67
CA ILE A 647 83.85 7.92 -16.08
C ILE A 647 84.03 6.40 -16.39
N GLY A 648 83.83 5.80 -17.57
CA GLY A 648 83.63 6.29 -18.93
C GLY A 648 84.40 5.43 -19.94
N GLY A 649 83.99 5.48 -21.19
CA GLY A 649 84.86 5.41 -22.37
C GLY A 649 84.38 6.54 -23.28
N VAL A 650 85.17 7.48 -23.80
CA VAL A 650 86.58 7.50 -24.19
C VAL A 650 87.02 8.98 -24.15
N ARG A 651 87.91 9.42 -23.25
CA ARG A 651 89.34 9.84 -23.38
C ARG A 651 89.56 10.84 -22.20
N LYS A 652 90.62 10.88 -21.39
CA LYS A 652 92.05 10.50 -21.49
C LYS A 652 92.67 10.50 -20.06
N SER A 653 93.57 9.53 -19.76
CA SER A 653 94.78 9.55 -18.87
C SER A 653 94.66 10.05 -17.41
N GLU A 654 95.25 9.49 -16.34
CA GLU A 654 96.21 8.41 -16.01
C GLU A 654 96.25 8.26 -14.46
N GLU A 655 96.52 7.04 -13.93
CA GLU A 655 97.25 6.69 -12.66
C GLU A 655 96.76 7.21 -11.26
N ASP A 656 96.83 6.54 -10.10
CA ASP A 656 97.17 5.18 -9.61
C ASP A 656 96.76 5.12 -8.08
N LYS A 657 96.33 3.93 -7.60
CA LYS A 657 96.49 3.29 -6.25
C LYS A 657 96.18 3.95 -4.85
N PHE A 658 95.31 3.21 -4.12
CA PHE A 658 95.41 2.63 -2.74
C PHE A 658 94.92 3.36 -1.44
N ASN A 659 94.07 2.64 -0.69
CA ASN A 659 93.41 2.77 0.65
C ASN A 659 94.26 3.36 1.83
N PRO A 660 93.74 3.71 3.06
CA PRO A 660 92.67 3.04 3.84
C PRO A 660 91.84 3.99 4.84
N PRO A 661 91.34 3.62 6.07
CA PRO A 661 89.92 3.83 6.49
C PRO A 661 89.67 4.55 7.84
N VAL A 662 88.47 5.09 8.17
CA VAL A 662 88.08 5.41 9.58
C VAL A 662 86.54 5.42 9.83
N GLU A 663 86.11 4.79 10.94
CA GLU A 663 84.76 4.81 11.56
C GLU A 663 84.52 6.09 12.43
N PRO A 664 83.57 6.14 13.41
CA PRO A 664 82.23 6.74 13.27
C PRO A 664 81.99 7.94 14.21
N VAL A 665 80.96 8.77 13.94
CA VAL A 665 80.40 9.70 14.94
C VAL A 665 78.86 9.66 14.88
N SER A 666 78.25 9.38 16.03
CA SER A 666 76.81 9.35 16.29
C SER A 666 76.19 10.75 16.38
N PRO A 667 74.90 10.93 16.02
CA PRO A 667 74.12 12.08 16.47
C PRO A 667 72.84 11.72 17.26
N GLU A 668 72.58 12.51 18.29
CA GLU A 668 71.39 12.55 19.18
C GLU A 668 70.14 13.23 18.53
N PRO A 669 68.91 13.11 19.12
CA PRO A 669 67.66 13.09 18.36
C PRO A 669 66.88 14.42 18.27
N LEU A 670 66.27 14.68 17.10
CA LEU A 670 65.18 15.64 16.87
C LEU A 670 63.81 14.94 16.97
N HIS A 671 63.10 15.03 18.11
CA HIS A 671 61.76 14.42 18.26
C HIS A 671 60.79 15.29 19.09
N ASP A 672 59.75 15.86 18.46
CA ASP A 672 58.49 16.15 19.18
C ASP A 672 57.22 16.30 18.30
N PRO A 673 57.21 17.03 17.16
CA PRO A 673 55.97 17.25 16.38
C PRO A 673 55.56 16.05 15.51
N TYR A 674 56.53 15.38 14.89
CA TYR A 674 56.31 14.20 14.04
C TYR A 674 55.83 13.00 14.87
N GLN A 675 56.48 12.76 16.03
CA GLN A 675 56.08 11.73 16.99
C GLN A 675 54.64 11.92 17.46
N LYS A 676 54.26 13.13 17.89
CA LYS A 676 52.89 13.45 18.34
C LYS A 676 51.85 13.20 17.25
N LEU A 677 52.14 13.57 16.00
CA LEU A 677 51.20 13.42 14.90
C LEU A 677 51.11 11.96 14.41
N SER A 678 52.23 11.22 14.44
CA SER A 678 52.30 9.78 14.19
C SER A 678 51.53 9.00 15.25
N ASN A 679 51.72 9.33 16.53
CA ASN A 679 50.95 8.76 17.65
C ASN A 679 49.45 9.07 17.52
N LYS A 680 49.09 10.27 17.05
CA LYS A 680 47.70 10.65 16.78
C LYS A 680 47.10 9.88 15.60
N LEU A 681 47.90 9.54 14.58
CA LEU A 681 47.49 8.70 13.45
C LEU A 681 47.30 7.25 13.91
N CYS A 682 48.23 6.73 14.70
CA CYS A 682 48.16 5.39 15.31
C CYS A 682 46.94 5.28 16.26
N ALA A 683 46.68 6.30 17.07
CA ALA A 683 45.49 6.37 17.93
C ALA A 683 44.17 6.46 17.12
N LEU A 684 44.17 7.10 15.95
CA LEU A 684 43.00 7.13 15.06
C LEU A 684 42.76 5.78 14.37
N GLN A 685 43.82 5.05 14.03
CA GLN A 685 43.71 3.68 13.52
C GLN A 685 43.26 2.71 14.62
N ASN A 686 43.81 2.81 15.83
CA ASN A 686 43.45 1.95 16.96
C ASN A 686 42.04 2.24 17.51
N ARG A 687 41.45 3.40 17.22
CA ARG A 687 40.05 3.70 17.53
C ARG A 687 39.05 2.97 16.62
N CYS A 688 39.49 2.35 15.53
CA CYS A 688 38.64 1.51 14.69
C CYS A 688 38.63 0.07 15.24
N THR A 689 37.82 -0.18 16.27
CA THR A 689 37.68 -1.52 16.88
C THR A 689 36.93 -2.49 15.97
N LEU A 690 36.05 -1.97 15.11
CA LEU A 690 35.25 -2.74 14.17
C LEU A 690 36.13 -3.24 13.01
N GLN A 691 36.17 -4.56 12.81
CA GLN A 691 36.86 -5.19 11.68
C GLN A 691 35.89 -5.81 10.66
N HIS A 692 34.72 -6.28 11.12
CA HIS A 692 33.71 -6.90 10.26
C HIS A 692 32.34 -6.25 10.47
N LEU A 693 31.69 -5.86 9.37
CA LEU A 693 30.32 -5.39 9.35
C LEU A 693 29.45 -6.41 8.60
N ILE A 694 28.48 -6.99 9.28
CA ILE A 694 27.53 -7.94 8.71
C ILE A 694 26.20 -7.22 8.50
N LEU A 695 25.76 -7.12 7.25
CA LEU A 695 24.46 -6.58 6.89
C LEU A 695 23.48 -7.73 6.66
N ASP A 696 22.39 -7.72 7.43
CA ASP A 696 21.28 -8.64 7.23
C ASP A 696 20.28 -8.05 6.22
N CYS A 697 20.22 -8.69 5.05
CA CYS A 697 19.44 -8.30 3.88
C CYS A 697 18.07 -9.01 3.79
N SER A 698 17.69 -9.78 4.81
CA SER A 698 16.44 -10.57 4.80
C SER A 698 15.16 -9.76 4.62
N CYS A 699 15.19 -8.47 4.98
CA CYS A 699 14.04 -7.57 4.90
C CYS A 699 14.03 -6.72 3.60
N TRP A 700 14.97 -6.94 2.69
CA TRP A 700 15.08 -6.18 1.45
C TRP A 700 14.17 -6.81 0.39
N ASN A 701 13.08 -6.12 0.03
CA ASN A 701 12.14 -6.62 -0.98
C ASN A 701 12.56 -6.24 -2.40
N PHE A 702 13.09 -5.03 -2.59
CA PHE A 702 13.59 -4.53 -3.86
C PHE A 702 14.74 -3.55 -3.65
N ILE A 703 15.57 -3.38 -4.68
CA ILE A 703 16.62 -2.36 -4.74
C ILE A 703 16.54 -1.68 -6.10
N ASP A 704 16.54 -0.35 -6.13
CA ASP A 704 16.61 0.42 -7.38
C ASP A 704 18.07 0.79 -7.73
N PHE A 705 18.24 1.50 -8.85
CA PHE A 705 19.57 1.90 -9.30
C PHE A 705 20.33 2.76 -8.26
N VAL A 706 19.67 3.76 -7.67
CA VAL A 706 20.29 4.67 -6.69
C VAL A 706 20.62 3.91 -5.40
N GLY A 707 19.74 3.02 -4.96
CA GLY A 707 19.97 2.15 -3.81
C GLY A 707 21.15 1.20 -4.03
N ALA A 708 21.30 0.66 -5.23
CA ALA A 708 22.45 -0.17 -5.59
C ALA A 708 23.77 0.62 -5.59
N GLU A 709 23.77 1.86 -6.10
CA GLU A 709 24.95 2.74 -6.05
C GLU A 709 25.33 3.12 -4.62
N GLU A 710 24.36 3.45 -3.79
CA GLU A 710 24.60 3.77 -2.38
C GLU A 710 25.11 2.58 -1.58
N LEU A 711 24.60 1.37 -1.87
CA LEU A 711 25.14 0.14 -1.28
C LEU A 711 26.60 -0.10 -1.69
N GLN A 712 26.91 0.06 -2.98
CA GLN A 712 28.28 -0.09 -3.49
C GLN A 712 29.23 0.94 -2.86
N GLN A 713 28.79 2.19 -2.74
CA GLN A 713 29.56 3.26 -2.11
C GLN A 713 29.79 2.97 -0.62
N LEU A 714 28.76 2.52 0.10
CA LEU A 714 28.88 2.11 1.50
C LEU A 714 29.93 1.01 1.68
N VAL A 715 29.88 -0.03 0.86
CA VAL A 715 30.86 -1.13 0.90
C VAL A 715 32.28 -0.61 0.66
N ASN A 716 32.47 0.19 -0.39
CA ASN A 716 33.77 0.76 -0.72
C ASN A 716 34.32 1.65 0.41
N ASP A 717 33.46 2.42 1.08
CA ASP A 717 33.87 3.32 2.15
C ASP A 717 34.32 2.58 3.42
N TYR A 718 33.66 1.47 3.77
CA TYR A 718 34.13 0.59 4.84
C TYR A 718 35.40 -0.17 4.46
N GLN A 719 35.51 -0.66 3.23
CA GLN A 719 36.71 -1.36 2.74
C GLN A 719 37.96 -0.47 2.75
N LYS A 720 37.82 0.84 2.44
CA LYS A 720 38.93 1.82 2.56
C LYS A 720 39.50 1.93 3.98
N LEU A 721 38.71 1.60 5.00
CA LEU A 721 39.13 1.58 6.40
C LEU A 721 39.63 0.19 6.85
N GLY A 722 39.68 -0.80 5.96
CA GLY A 722 40.05 -2.17 6.28
C GLY A 722 38.92 -2.96 6.96
N VAL A 723 37.69 -2.44 6.96
CA VAL A 723 36.51 -3.14 7.49
C VAL A 723 35.90 -4.00 6.39
N THR A 724 35.74 -5.30 6.65
CA THR A 724 35.12 -6.22 5.69
C THR A 724 33.60 -6.18 5.83
N VAL A 725 32.88 -5.86 4.75
CA VAL A 725 31.41 -5.85 4.73
C VAL A 725 30.89 -7.16 4.14
N SER A 726 30.04 -7.88 4.88
CA SER A 726 29.40 -9.13 4.44
C SER A 726 27.89 -8.95 4.31
N LEU A 727 27.28 -9.50 3.26
CA LEU A 727 25.83 -9.46 3.07
C LEU A 727 25.23 -10.84 3.35
N CYS A 728 24.16 -10.89 4.13
CA CYS A 728 23.54 -12.14 4.59
C CYS A 728 22.07 -12.22 4.21
N ALA A 729 21.57 -13.43 3.95
CA ALA A 729 20.15 -13.73 3.79
C ALA A 729 19.44 -12.86 2.73
N MET A 730 20.14 -12.54 1.64
CA MET A 730 19.56 -11.79 0.53
C MET A 730 18.72 -12.71 -0.37
N SER A 731 17.61 -12.19 -0.91
CA SER A 731 16.79 -12.91 -1.91
C SER A 731 17.57 -13.13 -3.22
N ASP A 732 17.41 -14.30 -3.84
CA ASP A 732 18.08 -14.67 -5.09
C ASP A 732 17.80 -13.66 -6.23
N SER A 733 16.59 -13.11 -6.31
CA SER A 733 16.24 -12.09 -7.31
C SER A 733 17.07 -10.82 -7.18
N LEU A 734 17.42 -10.42 -5.95
CA LEU A 734 18.28 -9.27 -5.69
C LEU A 734 19.75 -9.57 -5.99
N ILE A 735 20.21 -10.78 -5.65
CA ILE A 735 21.57 -11.22 -5.95
C ILE A 735 21.80 -11.20 -7.46
N GLN A 736 20.88 -11.77 -8.24
CA GLN A 736 20.95 -11.75 -9.69
C GLN A 736 20.92 -10.32 -10.25
N LEU A 737 20.07 -9.44 -9.71
CA LEU A 737 19.99 -8.04 -10.14
C LEU A 737 21.30 -7.27 -9.89
N LEU A 738 21.94 -7.47 -8.73
CA LEU A 738 23.18 -6.77 -8.38
C LEU A 738 24.40 -7.32 -9.13
N LEU A 739 24.47 -8.64 -9.33
CA LEU A 739 25.54 -9.28 -10.11
C LEU A 739 25.46 -8.91 -11.58
N ARG A 740 24.25 -8.95 -12.18
CA ARG A 740 24.03 -8.61 -13.59
C ARG A 740 24.47 -7.19 -13.94
N ASN A 741 24.33 -6.25 -13.00
CA ASN A 741 24.64 -4.84 -13.20
C ASN A 741 26.05 -4.46 -12.70
N GLU A 742 26.89 -5.44 -12.32
CA GLU A 742 28.25 -5.24 -11.80
C GLU A 742 28.32 -4.27 -10.60
N LYS A 743 27.20 -4.09 -9.87
CA LYS A 743 27.12 -3.20 -8.71
C LYS A 743 27.65 -3.86 -7.43
N LEU A 744 27.72 -5.19 -7.41
CA LEU A 744 28.43 -5.95 -6.39
C LEU A 744 29.75 -6.48 -6.97
N THR A 745 30.88 -6.12 -6.38
CA THR A 745 32.16 -6.71 -6.74
C THR A 745 32.26 -8.13 -6.20
N ALA A 746 32.97 -9.01 -6.91
CA ALA A 746 33.20 -10.41 -6.48
C ALA A 746 33.91 -10.54 -5.12
N GLU A 747 34.43 -9.43 -4.59
CA GLU A 747 35.12 -9.36 -3.30
C GLU A 747 34.15 -9.22 -2.11
N VAL A 748 32.86 -8.94 -2.34
CA VAL A 748 31.86 -8.85 -1.27
C VAL A 748 31.34 -10.25 -0.93
N PRO A 749 31.65 -10.79 0.27
CA PRO A 749 31.19 -12.11 0.64
C PRO A 749 29.69 -12.14 0.89
N LEU A 750 29.01 -13.07 0.20
CA LEU A 750 27.57 -13.34 0.32
C LEU A 750 27.36 -14.62 1.13
N TYR A 751 26.51 -14.56 2.16
CA TYR A 751 26.18 -15.70 3.01
C TYR A 751 24.68 -15.99 3.04
N PRO A 752 24.28 -17.27 3.11
CA PRO A 752 22.88 -17.66 3.22
C PRO A 752 22.29 -17.29 4.59
N SER A 753 23.10 -17.34 5.65
CA SER A 753 22.67 -17.03 7.02
C SER A 753 23.65 -16.10 7.73
N ILE A 754 23.14 -15.38 8.74
CA ILE A 754 23.97 -14.54 9.62
C ILE A 754 24.98 -15.39 10.38
N HIS A 755 24.61 -16.62 10.76
CA HIS A 755 25.46 -17.50 11.53
C HIS A 755 26.68 -17.97 10.73
N ASP A 756 26.48 -18.35 9.46
CA ASP A 756 27.57 -18.71 8.55
C ASP A 756 28.57 -17.55 8.39
N ALA A 757 28.06 -16.32 8.20
CA ALA A 757 28.89 -15.13 8.11
C ALA A 757 29.66 -14.86 9.41
N MET A 758 29.00 -14.98 10.56
CA MET A 758 29.60 -14.73 11.87
C MET A 758 30.73 -15.71 12.15
N LEU A 759 30.53 -17.01 11.92
CA LEU A 759 31.56 -18.04 12.11
C LEU A 759 32.76 -17.78 11.21
N LYS A 760 32.54 -17.42 9.94
CA LYS A 760 33.63 -17.10 9.02
C LYS A 760 34.43 -15.87 9.47
N CYS A 761 33.74 -14.81 9.93
CA CYS A 761 34.39 -13.62 10.48
C CYS A 761 35.19 -13.95 11.75
N GLN A 762 34.63 -14.77 12.66
CA GLN A 762 35.32 -15.19 13.87
C GLN A 762 36.60 -15.98 13.57
N ASN A 763 36.56 -16.92 12.63
CA ASN A 763 37.75 -17.67 12.21
C ASN A 763 38.83 -16.75 11.63
N GLN A 764 38.45 -15.76 10.81
CA GLN A 764 39.40 -14.78 10.27
C GLN A 764 40.07 -13.90 11.35
N LEU A 765 39.37 -13.63 12.45
CA LEU A 765 39.94 -12.90 13.59
C LEU A 765 40.95 -13.76 14.36
N VAL A 766 40.66 -15.06 14.55
CA VAL A 766 41.56 -16.02 15.20
C VAL A 766 42.82 -16.22 14.36
N ASP A 767 42.70 -16.40 13.04
CA ASP A 767 43.84 -16.56 12.15
C ASP A 767 44.76 -15.33 12.18
N LYS A 768 44.20 -14.12 12.24
CA LYS A 768 44.97 -12.86 12.35
C LYS A 768 45.72 -12.75 13.68
N SER A 769 45.09 -13.12 14.79
CA SER A 769 45.73 -13.06 16.11
C SER A 769 46.83 -14.11 16.24
N GLU A 770 46.63 -15.33 15.73
CA GLU A 770 47.66 -16.37 15.67
C GLU A 770 48.82 -15.97 14.74
N HIS A 771 48.54 -15.37 13.58
CA HIS A 771 49.57 -14.89 12.67
C HIS A 771 50.41 -13.77 13.30
N GLN A 772 49.77 -12.81 14.00
CA GLN A 772 50.48 -11.77 14.75
C GLN A 772 51.32 -12.36 15.89
N GLN A 773 50.79 -13.32 16.66
CA GLN A 773 51.55 -13.99 17.72
C GLN A 773 52.72 -14.81 17.16
N ASN A 774 52.56 -15.45 16.01
CA ASN A 774 53.62 -16.19 15.34
C ASN A 774 54.68 -15.24 14.75
N LEU A 775 54.29 -14.10 14.19
CA LEU A 775 55.23 -13.05 13.75
C LEU A 775 56.01 -12.48 14.94
N GLN A 776 55.34 -12.27 16.07
CA GLN A 776 55.95 -11.76 17.30
C GLN A 776 56.91 -12.79 17.90
N LYS A 777 56.56 -14.09 17.90
CA LYS A 777 57.46 -15.19 18.25
C LYS A 777 58.65 -15.30 17.30
N PHE A 778 58.44 -15.09 15.99
CA PHE A 778 59.50 -15.13 14.98
C PHE A 778 60.45 -13.93 15.11
N LEU A 779 59.93 -12.73 15.43
CA LEU A 779 60.72 -11.55 15.74
C LEU A 779 61.51 -11.73 17.05
N VAL A 780 60.89 -12.28 18.10
CA VAL A 780 61.58 -12.59 19.37
C VAL A 780 62.65 -13.68 19.20
N GLN A 781 62.42 -14.69 18.35
CA GLN A 781 63.41 -15.71 17.99
C GLN A 781 64.57 -15.16 17.14
N ASN A 782 64.32 -14.16 16.28
CA ASN A 782 65.38 -13.55 15.48
C ASN A 782 66.17 -12.49 16.28
N ILE A 783 65.54 -11.83 17.26
CA ILE A 783 66.21 -10.88 18.15
C ILE A 783 67.09 -11.59 19.19
N SER A 784 66.76 -12.85 19.55
CA SER A 784 67.61 -13.67 20.43
C SER A 784 68.89 -14.20 19.78
N ASN A 785 69.07 -14.02 18.47
CA ASN A 785 70.31 -14.38 17.75
C ASN A 785 71.27 -13.21 17.52
N VAL A 786 70.93 -12.00 17.97
CA VAL A 786 71.83 -10.84 17.93
C VAL A 786 72.03 -10.34 19.36
N GLY A 787 73.15 -10.73 19.97
CA GLY A 787 73.50 -10.37 21.34
C GLY A 787 73.72 -8.87 21.52
N VAL A 788 72.64 -8.14 21.79
CA VAL A 788 72.64 -6.76 22.29
C VAL A 788 71.85 -6.76 23.60
N PRO A 789 72.39 -6.22 24.71
CA PRO A 789 71.68 -6.20 25.97
C PRO A 789 70.46 -5.26 25.88
N MET A 790 69.31 -5.75 26.31
CA MET A 790 68.10 -4.96 26.49
C MET A 790 68.30 -3.98 27.66
N PRO A 791 67.90 -2.70 27.55
CA PRO A 791 67.69 -1.88 28.73
C PRO A 791 66.44 -2.38 29.46
N ASP A 792 66.56 -2.58 30.77
CA ASP A 792 65.46 -2.90 31.66
C ASP A 792 64.34 -1.85 31.53
N CYS A 793 63.14 -2.29 31.14
CA CYS A 793 61.93 -1.54 31.44
C CYS A 793 61.40 -2.08 32.75
N ASP A 794 61.87 -1.47 33.84
CA ASP A 794 61.24 -1.55 35.14
C ASP A 794 59.75 -1.17 35.04
N ASP A 795 58.94 -1.96 35.74
CA ASP A 795 57.61 -1.61 36.18
C ASP A 795 57.61 -0.21 36.83
N GLN A 796 56.94 0.74 36.17
CA GLN A 796 56.28 1.83 36.88
C GLN A 796 54.81 1.83 36.52
N THR A 797 54.10 0.91 37.17
CA THR A 797 52.73 1.11 37.60
C THR A 797 52.68 2.33 38.51
N ASP A 798 52.13 3.44 38.03
CA ASP A 798 51.62 4.46 38.93
C ASP A 798 50.32 3.96 39.56
N SER A 799 50.32 4.08 40.88
CA SER A 799 49.39 3.56 41.86
C SER A 799 48.06 4.31 41.85
N ILE A 800 46.96 3.55 41.89
CA ILE A 800 45.72 3.96 42.54
C ILE A 800 45.31 2.80 43.46
N ASN A 801 45.57 2.97 44.76
CA ASN A 801 45.15 2.10 45.87
C ASN A 801 43.62 1.95 45.88
N GLU A 802 43.13 0.70 45.84
CA GLU A 802 42.62 -0.15 46.94
C GLU A 802 41.28 0.31 47.54
N ASP A 803 40.24 -0.52 47.35
CA ASP A 803 39.44 -1.11 48.42
C ASP A 803 38.58 -2.29 47.88
N GLU A 804 38.64 -3.42 48.61
CA GLU A 804 38.16 -4.81 48.38
C GLU A 804 36.63 -5.05 48.15
N PRO A 805 36.11 -6.32 48.03
CA PRO A 805 36.69 -7.59 47.57
C PRO A 805 35.87 -8.25 46.43
N GLY A 806 36.52 -9.03 45.57
CA GLY A 806 35.85 -9.95 44.64
C GLY A 806 35.51 -11.30 45.31
N PRO A 807 34.40 -11.96 44.93
CA PRO A 807 34.23 -13.37 45.23
C PRO A 807 34.97 -14.22 44.19
N ASN A 808 35.83 -15.09 44.71
CA ASN A 808 36.46 -16.22 44.04
C ASN A 808 35.46 -17.02 43.19
N PHE A 809 35.83 -17.34 41.94
CA PHE A 809 35.39 -18.60 41.34
C PHE A 809 36.53 -19.31 40.62
N GLN A 810 36.80 -20.50 41.14
CA GLN A 810 37.77 -21.47 40.70
C GLN A 810 37.48 -21.95 39.28
N SER A 811 38.56 -22.16 38.53
CA SER A 811 38.61 -22.92 37.29
C SER A 811 38.11 -24.36 37.52
N GLY A 812 36.89 -24.64 37.08
CA GLY A 812 36.35 -25.98 36.93
C GLY A 812 36.40 -26.40 35.47
N ILE A 813 37.30 -27.34 35.17
CA ILE A 813 37.30 -28.18 33.97
C ILE A 813 35.94 -28.89 33.89
N CYS A 814 35.25 -28.85 32.75
CA CYS A 814 34.10 -29.74 32.51
C CYS A 814 34.05 -30.28 31.07
N ARG A 815 33.69 -31.56 31.04
CA ARG A 815 33.34 -32.44 29.93
C ARG A 815 32.10 -31.97 29.18
#